data_AF-A0A0K0D8A6-F1
#
_entry.id   AF-A0A0K0D8A6-F1
#
_cell.length_a   1.000
_cell.length_b   1.000
_cell.length_c   1.000
_cell.angle_alpha   90.00
_cell.angle_beta   90.00
_cell.angle_gamma   90.00
#
_symmetry.space_group_name_H-M   'P 1'
#
loop_
_entity.id
_entity.type
_entity.pdbx_description
1 polymer ?
#
loop_
_entity_poly.entity_id
_entity_poly.type
_entity_poly.pdbx_seq_one_letter_code
_entity_poly.pdbx_strand_id
1 'polypeptide(L)'
;EVRVVSKCYDGATISSAKALVGHSEAASGIVSLIHSLLQMKHNYRSNQVHFKCPNPKIDFSNLVVPIVGEECAVNRFAINNFGFSGTNCSIVVEKHPTKEARRKYLCKYCLAPISSKSKHSLQMMIDQWKVFVNECDQAILDICAKLQRVRSSYKYRHCILYNYKRQVVWETGKSVMDSEECAPRAGADFVDFFYGSGFESYCSRKGDLGGFCKLIISDSQGYNIPALMTPFQFHQFIANEYVRGRSINWSEYNPITVTDETVVPSYMFTNRRCWPFNEQFAYNFNSVEALQNTIYYKRTLVIARTVERNLALPVVNVGKAVNLSNLSYCAISEFQSSALENQTRIILFHPYSSSIDDALSLISIWKLLEVQRHFFLIIACRGNGTSYTEWTALCRTLASEHPLRYKFVSYSNLQDLEAELSYNDTYECVFYKDSRRYVERLVATTPKKTSYLAPKHLLITGGTGGIGRMIIRFLSPSKTTIITRSIKDYSHETFEGFVELVEWDSLTSDLPKEQYDMVVHCAGAVENALMESMDYSKFESVCKAKCRGLAKIFEVVKERSPKKIVIASSVAAVFGSVGQANYAFANGLMTSMAEKSALSTQVIHWGPWENVGMLQGKHFQKVRDQLSSGGWDVLKPSEALMILNSNATNVVVFR
;
A
#
# COMPACT_ATOMS: atom_id res chain seq x y z
N GLU A 1 -16.08 16.30 -35.21
CA GLU A 1 -14.93 15.38 -35.02
C GLU A 1 -15.35 14.04 -34.45
N VAL A 2 -15.88 13.99 -33.22
CA VAL A 2 -16.38 12.73 -32.61
C VAL A 2 -17.35 11.97 -33.51
N ARG A 3 -18.33 12.64 -34.13
CA ARG A 3 -19.26 12.04 -35.12
C ARG A 3 -18.57 11.54 -36.40
N VAL A 4 -17.40 12.06 -36.74
CA VAL A 4 -16.62 11.64 -37.92
C VAL A 4 -15.81 10.40 -37.55
N VAL A 5 -15.15 10.42 -36.40
CA VAL A 5 -14.40 9.26 -35.88
C VAL A 5 -15.32 8.06 -35.65
N SER A 6 -16.50 8.26 -35.06
CA SER A 6 -17.44 7.17 -34.80
C SER A 6 -18.00 6.51 -36.05
N LYS A 7 -18.05 7.24 -37.19
CA LYS A 7 -18.44 6.69 -38.50
C LYS A 7 -17.34 5.86 -39.15
N CYS A 8 -16.07 6.12 -38.86
CA CYS A 8 -14.95 5.40 -39.46
C CYS A 8 -14.57 4.11 -38.71
N TYR A 9 -14.99 3.97 -37.44
CA TYR A 9 -14.54 2.91 -36.53
C TYR A 9 -15.69 2.11 -35.88
N ASP A 10 -16.93 2.22 -36.40
CA ASP A 10 -18.12 1.53 -35.86
C ASP A 10 -18.30 1.67 -34.35
N GLY A 11 -18.09 2.90 -33.86
CA GLY A 11 -18.17 3.24 -32.44
C GLY A 11 -16.93 3.94 -31.92
N ALA A 12 -17.11 4.91 -31.02
CA ALA A 12 -16.01 5.58 -30.35
C ALA A 12 -16.31 5.80 -28.87
N THR A 13 -15.34 5.47 -28.02
CA THR A 13 -15.42 5.78 -26.58
C THR A 13 -14.88 7.18 -26.32
N ILE A 14 -15.64 7.99 -25.61
CA ILE A 14 -15.27 9.37 -25.28
C ILE A 14 -15.03 9.48 -23.78
N SER A 15 -13.89 10.07 -23.42
CA SER A 15 -13.59 10.47 -22.05
C SER A 15 -12.90 11.84 -22.01
N SER A 16 -12.88 12.45 -20.83
CA SER A 16 -12.23 13.74 -20.59
C SER A 16 -11.46 13.68 -19.28
N ALA A 17 -10.14 13.90 -19.35
CA ALA A 17 -9.29 13.98 -18.16
C ALA A 17 -9.72 15.09 -17.20
N LYS A 18 -10.38 16.15 -17.69
CA LYS A 18 -10.89 17.25 -16.86
C LYS A 18 -11.92 16.78 -15.83
N ALA A 19 -12.67 15.72 -16.11
CA ALA A 19 -13.62 15.16 -15.16
C ALA A 19 -12.94 14.43 -13.98
N LEU A 20 -11.65 14.11 -14.10
CA LEU A 20 -10.88 13.41 -13.07
C LEU A 20 -9.98 14.36 -12.28
N VAL A 21 -9.34 15.30 -12.96
CA VAL A 21 -8.29 16.15 -12.34
C VAL A 21 -8.60 17.64 -12.41
N GLY A 22 -9.80 18.01 -12.86
CA GLY A 22 -10.21 19.41 -13.01
C GLY A 22 -9.61 20.10 -14.24
N HIS A 23 -9.81 21.41 -14.32
CA HIS A 23 -9.42 22.19 -15.50
C HIS A 23 -7.93 22.57 -15.46
N SER A 24 -7.07 21.78 -16.11
CA SER A 24 -5.61 21.96 -16.06
C SER A 24 -5.05 23.08 -16.97
N GLU A 25 -5.89 23.97 -17.48
CA GLU A 25 -5.54 25.12 -18.34
C GLU A 25 -4.45 24.83 -19.38
N ALA A 26 -3.28 25.47 -19.28
CA ALA A 26 -2.14 25.31 -20.18
C ALA A 26 -1.57 23.87 -20.20
N ALA A 27 -1.79 23.09 -19.14
CA ALA A 27 -1.35 21.69 -19.03
C ALA A 27 -2.40 20.68 -19.54
N SER A 28 -3.57 21.12 -20.00
CA SER A 28 -4.66 20.23 -20.45
C SER A 28 -4.24 19.19 -21.51
N GLY A 29 -3.37 19.59 -22.44
CA GLY A 29 -2.85 18.69 -23.47
C GLY A 29 -1.95 17.59 -22.91
N ILE A 30 -0.95 17.96 -22.10
CA ILE A 30 -0.01 16.99 -21.51
C ILE A 30 -0.72 16.08 -20.49
N VAL A 31 -1.70 16.61 -19.75
CA VAL A 31 -2.54 15.83 -18.83
C VAL A 31 -3.34 14.77 -19.61
N SER A 32 -3.93 15.14 -20.74
CA SER A 32 -4.68 14.20 -21.59
C SER A 32 -3.78 13.12 -22.19
N LEU A 33 -2.53 13.48 -22.55
CA LEU A 33 -1.53 12.52 -23.02
C LEU A 33 -1.11 11.55 -21.92
N ILE A 34 -0.75 12.04 -20.74
CA ILE A 34 -0.38 11.20 -19.59
C ILE A 34 -1.54 10.27 -19.22
N HIS A 35 -2.77 10.81 -19.16
CA HIS A 35 -3.97 10.02 -18.87
C HIS A 35 -4.18 8.90 -19.89
N SER A 36 -3.95 9.17 -21.18
CA SER A 36 -4.05 8.17 -22.25
C SER A 36 -2.94 7.10 -22.14
N LEU A 37 -1.68 7.52 -21.92
CA LEU A 37 -0.54 6.61 -21.78
C LEU A 37 -0.66 5.70 -20.56
N LEU A 38 -1.16 6.21 -19.43
CA LEU A 38 -1.42 5.39 -18.24
C LEU A 38 -2.49 4.33 -18.51
N GLN A 39 -3.57 4.70 -19.19
CA GLN A 39 -4.61 3.75 -19.59
C GLN A 39 -4.07 2.66 -20.54
N MET A 40 -3.23 3.03 -21.51
CA MET A 40 -2.55 2.06 -22.39
C MET A 40 -1.58 1.13 -21.63
N LYS A 41 -0.82 1.69 -20.68
CA LYS A 41 0.15 0.96 -19.86
C LYS A 41 -0.53 -0.09 -19.01
N HIS A 42 -1.65 0.28 -18.39
CA HIS A 42 -2.38 -0.58 -17.45
C HIS A 42 -3.46 -1.44 -18.12
N ASN A 43 -3.66 -1.33 -19.45
CA ASN A 43 -4.79 -1.95 -20.15
C ASN A 43 -6.11 -1.70 -19.40
N TYR A 44 -6.33 -0.44 -19.04
CA TYR A 44 -7.45 -0.03 -18.21
C TYR A 44 -8.06 1.23 -18.79
N ARG A 45 -9.37 1.22 -19.00
CA ARG A 45 -10.16 2.38 -19.45
C ARG A 45 -10.83 3.00 -18.24
N SER A 46 -10.51 4.26 -17.99
CA SER A 46 -11.07 5.03 -16.87
C SER A 46 -12.51 5.46 -17.15
N ASN A 47 -13.31 5.63 -16.09
CA ASN A 47 -14.66 6.17 -16.21
C ASN A 47 -14.69 7.70 -16.32
N GLN A 48 -15.76 8.18 -16.95
CA GLN A 48 -16.16 9.56 -16.99
C GLN A 48 -16.94 9.92 -15.71
N VAL A 49 -16.21 10.38 -14.69
CA VAL A 49 -16.79 10.77 -13.40
C VAL A 49 -17.77 11.93 -13.60
N HIS A 50 -18.82 11.98 -12.77
CA HIS A 50 -19.90 12.99 -12.79
C HIS A 50 -20.84 12.96 -14.01
N PHE A 51 -20.68 12.04 -14.96
CA PHE A 51 -21.62 11.88 -16.07
C PHE A 51 -22.91 11.18 -15.60
N LYS A 52 -23.98 11.95 -15.36
CA LYS A 52 -25.27 11.43 -14.85
C LYS A 52 -26.38 11.35 -15.89
N CYS A 53 -26.51 12.38 -16.72
CA CYS A 53 -27.59 12.48 -17.70
C CYS A 53 -27.02 12.92 -19.06
N PRO A 54 -27.22 12.14 -20.14
CA PRO A 54 -26.79 12.54 -21.47
C PRO A 54 -27.59 13.77 -21.95
N ASN A 55 -26.91 14.70 -22.62
CA ASN A 55 -27.60 15.83 -23.24
C ASN A 55 -28.46 15.30 -24.42
N PRO A 56 -29.79 15.50 -24.44
CA PRO A 56 -30.67 14.97 -25.48
C PRO A 56 -30.40 15.53 -26.88
N LYS A 57 -29.62 16.62 -27.00
CA LYS A 57 -29.19 17.18 -28.30
C LYS A 57 -27.98 16.43 -28.90
N ILE A 58 -27.36 15.51 -28.17
CA ILE A 58 -26.23 14.72 -28.63
C ILE A 58 -26.74 13.32 -29.01
N ASP A 59 -26.39 12.87 -30.20
CA ASP A 59 -26.69 11.51 -30.67
C ASP A 59 -25.65 10.53 -30.12
N PHE A 60 -26.09 9.62 -29.26
CA PHE A 60 -25.25 8.61 -28.60
C PHE A 60 -25.33 7.22 -29.27
N SER A 61 -25.98 7.10 -30.44
CA SER A 61 -26.13 5.81 -31.14
C SER A 61 -24.80 5.09 -31.40
N ASN A 62 -23.75 5.85 -31.72
CA ASN A 62 -22.40 5.34 -32.01
C ASN A 62 -21.32 5.86 -31.04
N LEU A 63 -21.72 6.42 -29.89
CA LEU A 63 -20.81 7.02 -28.91
C LEU A 63 -20.98 6.38 -27.55
N VAL A 64 -19.90 5.86 -27.00
CA VAL A 64 -19.88 5.24 -25.67
C VAL A 64 -19.22 6.21 -24.69
N VAL A 65 -19.89 6.51 -23.58
CA VAL A 65 -19.29 7.23 -22.46
C VAL A 65 -19.11 6.22 -21.33
N PRO A 66 -17.87 5.93 -20.88
CA PRO A 66 -17.62 4.91 -19.88
C PRO A 66 -18.08 5.42 -18.51
N ILE A 67 -19.21 4.96 -18.00
CA ILE A 67 -19.70 5.36 -16.66
C ILE A 67 -18.97 4.58 -15.55
N VAL A 68 -18.46 3.40 -15.89
CA VAL A 68 -17.68 2.51 -15.02
C VAL A 68 -16.34 2.23 -15.70
N GLY A 69 -15.25 2.20 -14.92
CA GLY A 69 -13.93 1.90 -15.45
C GLY A 69 -13.78 0.40 -15.64
N GLU A 70 -13.04 -0.02 -16.67
CA GLU A 70 -12.94 -1.42 -17.07
C GLU A 70 -11.52 -1.78 -17.53
N GLU A 71 -11.08 -3.00 -17.22
CA GLU A 71 -9.87 -3.56 -17.80
C GLU A 71 -10.14 -3.92 -19.25
N CYS A 72 -9.44 -3.28 -20.18
CA CYS A 72 -9.51 -3.60 -21.59
C CYS A 72 -8.21 -3.22 -22.30
N ALA A 73 -7.86 -3.94 -23.37
CA ALA A 73 -6.71 -3.59 -24.17
C ALA A 73 -6.97 -2.24 -24.88
N VAL A 74 -6.40 -1.17 -24.33
CA VAL A 74 -6.46 0.15 -24.95
C VAL A 74 -5.18 0.38 -25.73
N ASN A 75 -5.28 0.25 -27.05
CA ASN A 75 -4.11 0.30 -27.93
C ASN A 75 -3.99 1.63 -28.69
N ARG A 76 -5.07 2.41 -28.78
CA ARG A 76 -5.08 3.67 -29.52
C ARG A 76 -5.94 4.71 -28.82
N PHE A 77 -5.45 5.95 -28.77
CA PHE A 77 -6.19 7.11 -28.29
C PHE A 77 -6.11 8.23 -29.33
N ALA A 78 -7.23 8.92 -29.55
CA ALA A 78 -7.24 10.21 -30.22
C ALA A 78 -7.42 11.29 -29.15
N ILE A 79 -6.41 12.13 -28.98
CA ILE A 79 -6.43 13.24 -28.01
C ILE A 79 -6.67 14.51 -28.78
N ASN A 80 -7.65 15.29 -28.35
CA ASN A 80 -8.00 16.56 -28.95
C ASN A 80 -8.06 17.63 -27.87
N ASN A 81 -7.31 18.73 -28.04
CA ASN A 81 -7.21 19.77 -27.03
C ASN A 81 -7.29 21.18 -27.65
N PHE A 82 -8.19 21.99 -27.12
CA PHE A 82 -8.39 23.39 -27.51
C PHE A 82 -7.69 24.31 -26.50
N GLY A 83 -6.70 25.05 -26.97
CA GLY A 83 -6.03 26.09 -26.21
C GLY A 83 -6.92 27.32 -26.01
N PHE A 84 -6.62 28.10 -24.96
CA PHE A 84 -7.34 29.34 -24.65
C PHE A 84 -7.29 30.38 -25.80
N SER A 85 -6.23 30.37 -26.60
CA SER A 85 -6.08 31.19 -27.82
C SER A 85 -6.95 30.73 -29.00
N GLY A 86 -7.73 29.65 -28.86
CA GLY A 86 -8.47 29.02 -29.95
C GLY A 86 -7.66 28.04 -30.79
N THR A 87 -6.38 27.83 -30.49
CA THR A 87 -5.53 26.87 -31.20
C THR A 87 -5.92 25.44 -30.86
N ASN A 88 -6.26 24.63 -31.86
CA ASN A 88 -6.52 23.21 -31.70
C ASN A 88 -5.24 22.39 -31.93
N CYS A 89 -4.97 21.44 -31.04
CA CYS A 89 -3.97 20.39 -31.24
C CYS A 89 -4.61 19.02 -31.08
N SER A 90 -4.46 18.19 -32.11
CA SER A 90 -4.96 16.81 -32.14
C SER A 90 -3.82 15.84 -32.40
N ILE A 91 -3.74 14.76 -31.61
CA ILE A 91 -2.75 13.70 -31.78
C ILE A 91 -3.42 12.33 -31.68
N VAL A 92 -2.93 11.36 -32.46
CA VAL A 92 -3.26 9.95 -32.30
C VAL A 92 -2.05 9.26 -31.69
N VAL A 93 -2.29 8.55 -30.60
CA VAL A 93 -1.28 7.79 -29.87
C VAL A 93 -1.60 6.32 -30.01
N GLU A 94 -0.59 5.51 -30.33
CA GLU A 94 -0.72 4.06 -30.49
C GLU A 94 0.33 3.32 -29.67
N LYS A 95 -0.10 2.23 -29.02
CA LYS A 95 0.76 1.39 -28.21
C LYS A 95 1.71 0.59 -29.11
N HIS A 96 3.01 0.72 -28.89
CA HIS A 96 4.01 -0.02 -29.65
C HIS A 96 3.89 -1.54 -29.39
N PRO A 97 3.94 -2.40 -30.42
CA PRO A 97 3.91 -3.84 -30.23
C PRO A 97 5.15 -4.30 -29.46
N THR A 98 4.97 -5.06 -28.38
CA THR A 98 6.06 -5.64 -27.60
C THR A 98 6.76 -6.71 -28.45
N LYS A 99 8.01 -6.46 -28.86
CA LYS A 99 8.88 -7.50 -29.42
C LYS A 99 9.75 -8.06 -28.30
N GLU A 100 9.66 -9.36 -28.04
CA GLU A 100 10.65 -10.03 -27.18
C GLU A 100 11.96 -10.19 -27.94
N ALA A 101 12.94 -9.33 -27.65
CA ALA A 101 14.30 -9.50 -28.14
C ALA A 101 15.17 -10.15 -27.07
N ARG A 102 15.26 -11.49 -27.04
CA ARG A 102 16.34 -12.20 -26.33
C ARG A 102 17.59 -12.22 -27.22
N ARG A 103 18.50 -11.28 -27.01
CA ARG A 103 19.87 -11.37 -27.58
C ARG A 103 20.76 -12.19 -26.63
N LYS A 104 21.53 -13.15 -27.18
CA LYS A 104 22.63 -13.80 -26.48
C LYS A 104 23.80 -12.80 -26.41
N TYR A 105 24.21 -12.40 -25.22
CA TYR A 105 25.29 -11.45 -25.03
C TYR A 105 26.58 -12.16 -24.58
N LEU A 106 27.73 -11.75 -25.16
CA LEU A 106 29.07 -12.31 -24.95
C LEU A 106 29.89 -11.56 -23.88
N CYS A 107 29.32 -10.55 -23.20
CA CYS A 107 30.09 -9.66 -22.32
C CYS A 107 30.09 -10.12 -20.85
N LYS A 108 31.27 -10.40 -20.27
CA LYS A 108 31.43 -10.88 -18.88
C LYS A 108 31.15 -9.78 -17.84
N TYR A 109 31.51 -8.53 -18.12
CA TYR A 109 31.37 -7.39 -17.22
C TYR A 109 30.78 -6.15 -17.91
N CYS A 110 29.92 -5.40 -17.22
CA CYS A 110 29.24 -4.22 -17.75
C CYS A 110 29.38 -3.05 -16.78
N LEU A 111 29.91 -1.91 -17.25
CA LEU A 111 30.11 -0.72 -16.43
C LEU A 111 28.89 0.20 -16.45
N ALA A 112 28.35 0.54 -15.29
CA ALA A 112 27.22 1.43 -15.11
C ALA A 112 27.67 2.79 -14.54
N PRO A 113 27.84 3.83 -15.37
CA PRO A 113 28.14 5.18 -14.90
C PRO A 113 26.89 5.84 -14.31
N ILE A 114 27.00 6.34 -13.08
CA ILE A 114 25.96 7.07 -12.36
C ILE A 114 26.50 8.44 -12.00
N SER A 115 25.70 9.48 -12.17
CA SER A 115 26.12 10.83 -11.76
C SER A 115 24.95 11.71 -11.35
N SER A 116 25.26 12.73 -10.54
CA SER A 116 24.29 13.68 -10.01
C SER A 116 24.90 15.06 -9.76
N LYS A 117 24.04 16.08 -9.66
CA LYS A 117 24.40 17.45 -9.27
C LYS A 117 24.71 17.60 -7.78
N SER A 118 24.31 16.65 -6.93
CA SER A 118 24.58 16.67 -5.48
C SER A 118 25.04 15.29 -4.96
N LYS A 119 25.81 15.28 -3.86
CA LYS A 119 26.23 14.01 -3.20
C LYS A 119 25.04 13.21 -2.68
N HIS A 120 24.05 13.89 -2.09
CA HIS A 120 22.87 13.22 -1.52
C HIS A 120 22.03 12.52 -2.60
N SER A 121 21.72 13.22 -3.70
CA SER A 121 20.98 12.64 -4.81
C SER A 121 21.77 11.55 -5.54
N LEU A 122 23.12 11.62 -5.53
CA LEU A 122 23.95 10.52 -6.05
C LEU A 122 23.74 9.25 -5.23
N GLN A 123 23.77 9.34 -3.90
CA GLN A 123 23.57 8.19 -3.02
C GLN A 123 22.19 7.55 -3.23
N MET A 124 21.13 8.37 -3.26
CA MET A 124 19.78 7.88 -3.56
C MET A 124 19.68 7.18 -4.92
N MET A 125 20.35 7.72 -5.95
CA MET A 125 20.39 7.08 -7.26
C MET A 125 21.12 5.74 -7.19
N ILE A 126 22.26 5.64 -6.51
CA ILE A 126 23.00 4.37 -6.35
C ILE A 126 22.10 3.30 -5.74
N ASP A 127 21.40 3.64 -4.66
CA ASP A 127 20.52 2.69 -3.96
C ASP A 127 19.35 2.25 -4.85
N GLN A 128 18.70 3.20 -5.54
CA GLN A 128 17.62 2.90 -6.48
C GLN A 128 18.10 2.05 -7.67
N TRP A 129 19.30 2.32 -8.19
CA TRP A 129 19.87 1.58 -9.31
C TRP A 129 20.16 0.13 -8.96
N LYS A 130 20.65 -0.13 -7.74
CA LYS A 130 20.87 -1.50 -7.24
C LYS A 130 19.56 -2.28 -7.14
N VAL A 131 18.50 -1.65 -6.63
CA VAL A 131 17.16 -2.25 -6.61
C VAL A 131 16.66 -2.49 -8.03
N PHE A 132 16.69 -1.47 -8.89
CA PHE A 132 16.19 -1.55 -10.26
C PHE A 132 16.86 -2.66 -11.09
N VAL A 133 18.19 -2.77 -11.05
CA VAL A 133 18.93 -3.80 -11.80
C VAL A 133 18.57 -5.22 -11.35
N ASN A 134 18.28 -5.38 -10.05
CA ASN A 134 17.85 -6.67 -9.49
C ASN A 134 16.40 -7.02 -9.86
N GLU A 135 15.51 -6.04 -10.03
CA GLU A 135 14.08 -6.25 -10.25
C GLU A 135 13.65 -6.24 -11.72
N CYS A 136 14.45 -5.66 -12.61
CA CYS A 136 14.07 -5.45 -14.01
C CYS A 136 14.32 -6.68 -14.88
N ASP A 137 13.45 -7.01 -15.83
CA ASP A 137 13.67 -8.11 -16.78
C ASP A 137 14.57 -7.75 -17.97
N GLN A 138 14.93 -6.47 -18.14
CA GLN A 138 15.80 -5.98 -19.23
C GLN A 138 17.24 -6.47 -19.07
N ALA A 139 17.95 -6.72 -20.18
CA ALA A 139 19.32 -7.18 -20.11
C ALA A 139 20.26 -6.12 -19.50
N ILE A 140 21.15 -6.55 -18.61
CA ILE A 140 22.09 -5.65 -17.91
C ILE A 140 22.96 -4.84 -18.87
N LEU A 141 23.32 -5.43 -20.01
CA LEU A 141 24.13 -4.77 -21.02
C LEU A 141 23.39 -3.60 -21.68
N ASP A 142 22.08 -3.75 -21.93
CA ASP A 142 21.24 -2.70 -22.52
C ASP A 142 21.03 -1.56 -21.52
N ILE A 143 20.80 -1.90 -20.24
CA ILE A 143 20.72 -0.95 -19.14
C ILE A 143 22.01 -0.12 -19.04
N CYS A 144 23.16 -0.79 -18.99
CA CYS A 144 24.47 -0.12 -18.92
C CYS A 144 24.77 0.70 -20.17
N ALA A 145 24.46 0.21 -21.38
CA ALA A 145 24.60 0.97 -22.62
C ALA A 145 23.76 2.25 -22.61
N LYS A 146 22.55 2.20 -22.06
CA LYS A 146 21.67 3.38 -21.92
C LYS A 146 22.19 4.38 -20.90
N LEU A 147 22.71 3.90 -19.77
CA LEU A 147 23.41 4.75 -18.79
C LEU A 147 24.62 5.45 -19.40
N GLN A 148 25.40 4.71 -20.18
CA GLN A 148 26.60 5.20 -20.83
C GLN A 148 26.31 6.25 -21.92
N ARG A 149 25.26 6.07 -22.73
CA ARG A 149 25.05 6.88 -23.95
C ARG A 149 23.93 7.92 -23.86
N VAL A 150 22.96 7.75 -22.95
CA VAL A 150 21.78 8.63 -22.87
C VAL A 150 21.83 9.56 -21.66
N ARG A 151 22.57 9.21 -20.60
CA ARG A 151 22.65 10.03 -19.38
C ARG A 151 23.80 11.02 -19.45
N SER A 152 23.51 12.26 -19.11
CA SER A 152 24.54 13.29 -18.92
C SER A 152 25.39 12.98 -17.70
N SER A 153 26.69 13.27 -17.80
CA SER A 153 27.64 13.17 -16.68
C SER A 153 27.69 14.47 -15.89
N TYR A 154 27.42 14.40 -14.58
CA TYR A 154 27.45 15.53 -13.66
C TYR A 154 28.72 15.57 -12.80
N LYS A 155 28.81 16.56 -11.89
CA LYS A 155 29.95 16.80 -11.00
C LYS A 155 30.24 15.63 -10.06
N TYR A 156 29.22 15.05 -9.44
CA TYR A 156 29.38 13.91 -8.55
C TYR A 156 29.13 12.63 -9.34
N ARG A 157 30.15 11.77 -9.41
CA ARG A 157 30.18 10.59 -10.27
C ARG A 157 30.48 9.35 -9.45
N HIS A 158 29.89 8.24 -9.86
CA HIS A 158 30.11 6.92 -9.31
C HIS A 158 29.99 5.89 -10.44
N CYS A 159 30.68 4.77 -10.32
CA CYS A 159 30.58 3.68 -11.27
C CYS A 159 30.39 2.37 -10.53
N ILE A 160 29.50 1.53 -11.07
CA ILE A 160 29.26 0.17 -10.61
C ILE A 160 29.62 -0.78 -11.74
N LEU A 161 30.38 -1.82 -11.43
CA LEU A 161 30.70 -2.90 -12.37
C LEU A 161 29.82 -4.10 -12.05
N TYR A 162 29.01 -4.50 -13.03
CA TYR A 162 28.15 -5.68 -12.94
C TYR A 162 28.74 -6.83 -13.73
N ASN A 163 28.52 -8.08 -13.29
CA ASN A 163 28.72 -9.25 -14.14
C ASN A 163 27.47 -9.58 -14.97
N TYR A 164 27.57 -10.55 -15.88
CA TYR A 164 26.43 -11.02 -16.70
C TYR A 164 25.26 -11.58 -15.87
N LYS A 165 25.50 -11.99 -14.62
CA LYS A 165 24.47 -12.43 -13.65
C LYS A 165 23.84 -11.27 -12.87
N ARG A 166 24.10 -10.01 -13.24
CA ARG A 166 23.62 -8.78 -12.58
C ARG A 166 24.19 -8.55 -11.17
N GLN A 167 25.21 -9.28 -10.77
CA GLN A 167 25.84 -9.10 -9.47
C GLN A 167 26.84 -7.95 -9.54
N VAL A 168 26.86 -7.11 -8.51
CA VAL A 168 27.89 -6.08 -8.33
C VAL A 168 29.21 -6.78 -7.99
N VAL A 169 30.19 -6.66 -8.88
CA VAL A 169 31.54 -7.22 -8.67
C VAL A 169 32.54 -6.17 -8.21
N TRP A 170 32.25 -4.88 -8.44
CA TRP A 170 33.05 -3.76 -7.96
C TRP A 170 32.24 -2.45 -8.00
N GLU A 171 32.51 -1.51 -7.09
CA GLU A 171 31.97 -0.14 -7.16
C GLU A 171 32.95 0.90 -6.62
N THR A 172 32.90 2.13 -7.14
CA THR A 172 33.90 3.15 -6.78
C THR A 172 33.77 3.61 -5.33
N GLY A 173 34.83 3.46 -4.53
CA GLY A 173 34.86 3.88 -3.12
C GLY A 173 34.49 2.77 -2.12
N LYS A 174 34.24 1.54 -2.58
CA LYS A 174 34.24 0.34 -1.73
C LYS A 174 35.17 -0.71 -2.33
N SER A 175 36.08 -1.25 -1.52
CA SER A 175 36.86 -2.43 -1.89
C SER A 175 36.14 -3.65 -1.34
N VAL A 176 35.63 -4.52 -2.21
CA VAL A 176 35.22 -5.87 -1.81
C VAL A 176 35.58 -6.86 -2.92
N MET A 177 36.27 -7.92 -2.49
CA MET A 177 36.74 -9.13 -3.19
C MET A 177 37.93 -8.95 -4.15
N ASP A 178 39.11 -9.26 -3.61
CA ASP A 178 40.17 -9.94 -4.37
C ASP A 178 39.60 -11.28 -4.87
N SER A 179 38.96 -11.28 -6.04
CA SER A 179 38.86 -12.52 -6.80
C SER A 179 40.16 -12.65 -7.59
N GLU A 180 41.14 -13.32 -6.99
CA GLU A 180 42.23 -13.94 -7.73
C GLU A 180 41.63 -14.77 -8.87
N GLU A 181 41.77 -14.32 -10.11
CA GLU A 181 41.95 -15.21 -11.26
C GLU A 181 42.49 -14.43 -12.47
N CYS A 182 43.68 -14.87 -12.90
CA CYS A 182 44.42 -14.54 -14.11
C CYS A 182 45.05 -13.14 -14.21
N ALA A 183 46.26 -12.98 -13.64
CA ALA A 183 47.26 -12.13 -14.29
C ALA A 183 47.55 -12.70 -15.70
N PRO A 184 47.67 -11.87 -16.75
CA PRO A 184 48.02 -12.38 -18.07
C PRO A 184 49.41 -13.02 -18.00
N ARG A 185 49.52 -14.29 -18.39
CA ARG A 185 50.83 -14.93 -18.61
C ARG A 185 51.46 -14.27 -19.83
N ALA A 186 52.75 -13.91 -19.76
CA ALA A 186 53.48 -13.42 -20.92
C ALA A 186 53.37 -14.47 -22.05
N GLY A 187 52.73 -14.10 -23.16
CA GLY A 187 52.50 -14.98 -24.31
C GLY A 187 51.11 -15.63 -24.41
N ALA A 188 50.13 -15.25 -23.59
CA ALA A 188 48.73 -15.63 -23.81
C ALA A 188 48.10 -14.74 -24.90
N ASP A 189 47.48 -15.36 -25.91
CA ASP A 189 46.73 -14.66 -26.96
C ASP A 189 45.68 -13.74 -26.33
N PHE A 190 45.72 -12.45 -26.71
CA PHE A 190 44.85 -11.37 -26.19
C PHE A 190 43.34 -11.59 -26.46
N VAL A 191 42.95 -12.73 -27.03
CA VAL A 191 41.63 -13.04 -27.57
C VAL A 191 40.65 -13.53 -26.48
N ASP A 192 41.14 -14.05 -25.35
CA ASP A 192 40.27 -14.58 -24.27
C ASP A 192 39.92 -13.56 -23.17
N PHE A 193 40.41 -12.32 -23.28
CA PHE A 193 40.27 -11.28 -22.26
C PHE A 193 39.35 -10.15 -22.78
N PHE A 194 38.08 -10.16 -22.37
CA PHE A 194 37.08 -9.19 -22.84
C PHE A 194 37.21 -7.84 -22.12
N TYR A 195 38.03 -6.92 -22.63
CA TYR A 195 38.16 -5.53 -22.16
C TYR A 195 36.95 -4.64 -22.56
N GLY A 196 35.81 -5.23 -22.93
CA GLY A 196 34.62 -4.56 -23.47
C GLY A 196 34.42 -4.85 -24.97
N SER A 197 33.17 -4.73 -25.45
CA SER A 197 32.80 -5.02 -26.84
C SER A 197 33.48 -4.10 -27.86
N GLY A 198 33.86 -2.88 -27.46
CA GLY A 198 34.61 -1.95 -28.31
C GLY A 198 36.06 -2.34 -28.52
N PHE A 199 36.71 -2.87 -27.48
CA PHE A 199 38.12 -3.29 -27.55
C PHE A 199 38.31 -4.44 -28.54
N GLU A 200 37.41 -5.43 -28.53
CA GLU A 200 37.42 -6.56 -29.48
C GLU A 200 37.33 -6.06 -30.94
N SER A 201 36.43 -5.09 -31.20
CA SER A 201 36.31 -4.45 -32.51
C SER A 201 37.53 -3.61 -32.90
N TYR A 202 38.29 -3.09 -31.93
CA TYR A 202 39.50 -2.30 -32.18
C TYR A 202 40.73 -3.17 -32.42
N CYS A 203 40.95 -4.21 -31.59
CA CYS A 203 42.08 -5.13 -31.73
C CYS A 203 42.03 -5.93 -33.03
N SER A 204 40.85 -6.34 -33.49
CA SER A 204 40.67 -6.97 -34.80
C SER A 204 41.14 -6.10 -35.99
N ARG A 205 41.37 -4.80 -35.78
CA ARG A 205 41.72 -3.82 -36.82
C ARG A 205 43.14 -3.25 -36.74
N LYS A 206 44.01 -3.68 -35.80
CA LYS A 206 45.46 -3.32 -35.58
C LYS A 206 45.79 -2.59 -34.25
N GLY A 207 45.04 -2.80 -33.17
CA GLY A 207 45.15 -2.00 -31.94
C GLY A 207 45.86 -2.64 -30.74
N ASP A 208 46.65 -1.86 -30.00
CA ASP A 208 47.13 -2.15 -28.64
C ASP A 208 46.23 -1.51 -27.56
N LEU A 209 46.34 -1.97 -26.31
CA LEU A 209 45.55 -1.45 -25.18
C LEU A 209 45.80 0.04 -24.92
N GLY A 210 47.05 0.49 -25.13
CA GLY A 210 47.44 1.89 -24.99
C GLY A 210 46.72 2.81 -25.98
N GLY A 211 46.69 2.43 -27.27
CA GLY A 211 45.96 3.13 -28.31
C GLY A 211 44.46 3.16 -28.07
N PHE A 212 43.86 2.05 -27.63
CA PHE A 212 42.43 2.02 -27.32
C PHE A 212 42.04 2.95 -26.17
N CYS A 213 42.83 2.97 -25.07
CA CYS A 213 42.61 3.90 -23.96
C CYS A 213 42.65 5.37 -24.41
N LYS A 214 43.58 5.72 -25.31
CA LYS A 214 43.68 7.07 -25.89
C LYS A 214 42.49 7.43 -26.78
N LEU A 215 41.87 6.44 -27.43
CA LEU A 215 40.66 6.62 -28.22
C LEU A 215 39.44 6.91 -27.34
N ILE A 216 39.32 6.23 -26.19
CA ILE A 216 38.12 6.29 -25.36
C ILE A 216 38.15 7.34 -24.24
N ILE A 217 39.32 7.86 -23.83
CA ILE A 217 39.42 8.91 -22.80
C ILE A 217 39.84 10.21 -23.47
N SER A 218 39.00 11.26 -23.38
CA SER A 218 39.37 12.58 -23.90
C SER A 218 40.48 13.20 -23.05
N ASP A 219 41.44 13.88 -23.70
CA ASP A 219 42.58 14.58 -23.08
C ASP A 219 43.66 13.62 -22.51
N SER A 220 44.34 12.92 -23.43
CA SER A 220 45.28 11.82 -23.15
C SER A 220 46.69 12.26 -22.72
N GLN A 221 46.93 13.54 -22.40
CA GLN A 221 48.26 13.99 -22.02
C GLN A 221 48.59 13.57 -20.58
N GLY A 222 49.57 12.68 -20.42
CA GLY A 222 50.22 12.40 -19.12
C GLY A 222 49.79 11.13 -18.36
N TYR A 223 49.28 10.07 -19.01
CA TYR A 223 48.90 8.83 -18.31
C TYR A 223 49.90 7.70 -18.52
N ASN A 224 50.24 7.02 -17.44
CA ASN A 224 50.98 5.76 -17.46
C ASN A 224 49.95 4.63 -17.59
N ILE A 225 49.62 4.23 -18.81
CA ILE A 225 48.73 3.10 -19.07
C ILE A 225 49.53 1.83 -18.77
N PRO A 226 49.13 0.99 -17.81
CA PRO A 226 49.85 -0.24 -17.53
C PRO A 226 49.95 -1.10 -18.79
N ALA A 227 51.14 -1.63 -19.07
CA ALA A 227 51.40 -2.42 -20.28
C ALA A 227 50.56 -3.71 -20.33
N LEU A 228 50.12 -4.20 -19.17
CA LEU A 228 49.30 -5.40 -18.98
C LEU A 228 48.26 -5.12 -17.89
N MET A 229 46.99 -5.41 -18.16
CA MET A 229 45.88 -5.34 -17.21
C MET A 229 44.96 -6.54 -17.42
N THR A 230 44.29 -7.02 -16.38
CA THR A 230 43.17 -7.96 -16.58
C THR A 230 41.94 -7.19 -17.11
N PRO A 231 40.95 -7.85 -17.76
CA PRO A 231 39.69 -7.22 -18.13
C PRO A 231 38.98 -6.51 -16.99
N PHE A 232 39.04 -7.11 -15.80
CA PHE A 232 38.47 -6.54 -14.59
C PHE A 232 39.20 -5.25 -14.19
N GLN A 233 40.54 -5.28 -14.15
CA GLN A 233 41.38 -4.10 -13.88
C GLN A 233 41.18 -2.99 -14.91
N PHE A 234 40.98 -3.34 -16.17
CA PHE A 234 40.68 -2.37 -17.21
C PHE A 234 39.35 -1.65 -16.99
N HIS A 235 38.28 -2.37 -16.66
CA HIS A 235 37.00 -1.73 -16.34
C HIS A 235 37.10 -0.86 -15.09
N GLN A 236 37.86 -1.28 -14.08
CA GLN A 236 38.17 -0.45 -12.91
C GLN A 236 38.95 0.81 -13.30
N PHE A 237 39.92 0.70 -14.20
CA PHE A 237 40.67 1.84 -14.72
C PHE A 237 39.74 2.85 -15.40
N ILE A 238 38.93 2.44 -16.38
CA ILE A 238 37.96 3.32 -17.06
C ILE A 238 36.98 3.96 -16.08
N ALA A 239 36.48 3.19 -15.11
CA ALA A 239 35.59 3.69 -14.08
C ALA A 239 36.24 4.77 -13.20
N ASN A 240 37.48 4.55 -12.78
CA ASN A 240 38.24 5.50 -11.97
C ASN A 240 38.52 6.79 -12.75
N GLU A 241 38.85 6.70 -14.04
CA GLU A 241 39.04 7.87 -14.89
C GLU A 241 37.75 8.68 -15.07
N TYR A 242 36.61 8.00 -15.26
CA TYR A 242 35.30 8.66 -15.28
C TYR A 242 35.01 9.39 -13.96
N VAL A 243 35.24 8.74 -12.81
CA VAL A 243 34.98 9.32 -11.48
C VAL A 243 35.92 10.48 -11.16
N ARG A 244 37.16 10.46 -11.67
CA ARG A 244 38.11 11.58 -11.62
C ARG A 244 37.66 12.81 -12.43
N GLY A 245 36.55 12.72 -13.17
CA GLY A 245 35.94 13.85 -13.88
C GLY A 245 36.20 13.84 -15.39
N ARG A 246 36.91 12.85 -15.92
CA ARG A 246 37.26 12.79 -17.35
C ARG A 246 36.08 12.39 -18.20
N SER A 247 36.07 12.82 -19.46
CA SER A 247 35.06 12.39 -20.42
C SER A 247 35.48 11.06 -21.03
N ILE A 248 34.56 10.10 -21.01
CA ILE A 248 34.74 8.79 -21.63
C ILE A 248 33.87 8.76 -22.89
N ASN A 249 34.47 8.43 -24.03
CA ASN A 249 33.75 8.13 -25.26
C ASN A 249 33.13 6.73 -25.14
N TRP A 250 31.93 6.72 -24.55
CA TRP A 250 31.21 5.48 -24.29
C TRP A 250 30.79 4.72 -25.55
N SER A 251 30.62 5.39 -26.69
CA SER A 251 30.32 4.73 -27.97
C SER A 251 31.47 3.86 -28.46
N GLU A 252 32.71 4.27 -28.21
CA GLU A 252 33.90 3.48 -28.57
C GLU A 252 34.17 2.38 -27.55
N TYR A 253 33.89 2.62 -26.25
CA TYR A 253 34.01 1.60 -25.21
C TYR A 253 32.97 0.47 -25.39
N ASN A 254 31.72 0.82 -25.69
CA ASN A 254 30.61 -0.11 -25.89
C ASN A 254 29.82 0.24 -27.17
N PRO A 255 30.20 -0.33 -28.33
CA PRO A 255 29.61 0.00 -29.62
C PRO A 255 28.18 -0.53 -29.82
N ILE A 256 27.60 -1.19 -28.81
CA ILE A 256 26.25 -1.72 -28.89
C ILE A 256 25.24 -0.60 -29.15
N THR A 257 24.34 -0.86 -30.10
CA THR A 257 23.23 0.04 -30.41
C THR A 257 22.27 0.07 -29.23
N VAL A 258 22.07 1.26 -28.66
CA VAL A 258 21.08 1.47 -27.58
C VAL A 258 19.69 1.30 -28.17
N THR A 259 18.86 0.47 -27.53
CA THR A 259 17.46 0.33 -27.90
C THR A 259 16.61 1.38 -27.17
N ASP A 260 15.67 1.98 -27.88
CA ASP A 260 14.72 2.92 -27.26
C ASP A 260 13.79 2.22 -26.26
N GLU A 261 13.57 0.92 -26.43
CA GLU A 261 12.76 0.05 -25.57
C GLU A 261 13.33 -0.16 -24.16
N THR A 262 14.64 0.06 -23.95
CA THR A 262 15.26 -0.08 -22.63
C THR A 262 14.79 1.05 -21.72
N VAL A 263 14.04 0.76 -20.67
CA VAL A 263 13.52 1.76 -19.71
C VAL A 263 14.44 1.82 -18.50
N VAL A 264 14.88 3.03 -18.13
CA VAL A 264 15.77 3.27 -16.99
C VAL A 264 15.17 4.28 -16.00
N PRO A 265 15.35 4.13 -14.67
CA PRO A 265 14.82 5.05 -13.65
C PRO A 265 15.17 6.51 -13.92
N SER A 266 14.22 7.44 -13.78
CA SER A 266 14.45 8.88 -14.00
C SER A 266 15.48 9.47 -13.04
N TYR A 267 16.00 10.66 -13.36
CA TYR A 267 16.83 11.38 -12.38
C TYR A 267 16.02 11.70 -11.11
N MET A 268 16.63 11.47 -9.95
CA MET A 268 16.02 11.83 -8.67
C MET A 268 16.15 13.34 -8.43
N PHE A 269 15.01 13.99 -8.19
CA PHE A 269 14.96 15.36 -7.72
C PHE A 269 14.89 15.38 -6.20
N THR A 270 15.43 16.42 -5.58
CA THR A 270 15.24 16.64 -4.13
C THR A 270 13.76 16.83 -3.85
N ASN A 271 13.22 16.18 -2.81
CA ASN A 271 11.82 16.33 -2.33
C ASN A 271 11.54 17.69 -1.69
N ARG A 272 12.14 18.77 -2.19
CA ARG A 272 11.78 20.13 -1.83
C ARG A 272 10.57 20.51 -2.69
N ARG A 273 9.41 20.62 -2.06
CA ARG A 273 8.23 21.22 -2.68
C ARG A 273 8.52 22.71 -2.87
N CYS A 274 8.77 23.12 -4.11
CA CYS A 274 9.07 24.52 -4.45
C CYS A 274 7.85 25.28 -4.99
N TRP A 275 6.68 24.64 -5.05
CA TRP A 275 5.45 25.32 -5.42
C TRP A 275 4.96 26.19 -4.26
N PRO A 276 4.81 27.51 -4.45
CA PRO A 276 4.23 28.39 -3.45
C PRO A 276 2.71 28.26 -3.54
N PHE A 277 2.14 27.18 -3.01
CA PHE A 277 0.71 27.16 -2.72
C PHE A 277 0.52 27.98 -1.45
N ASN A 278 0.23 29.28 -1.58
CA ASN A 278 -0.32 30.01 -0.43
C ASN A 278 -1.79 29.59 -0.24
N GLU A 279 -2.27 29.65 1.00
CA GLU A 279 -3.65 29.27 1.35
C GLU A 279 -4.70 30.08 0.57
N GLN A 280 -4.37 31.33 0.21
CA GLN A 280 -5.24 32.22 -0.58
C GLN A 280 -5.52 31.69 -1.98
N PHE A 281 -4.51 31.13 -2.65
CA PHE A 281 -4.63 30.56 -3.99
C PHE A 281 -5.52 29.32 -3.95
N ALA A 282 -5.35 28.44 -2.96
CA ALA A 282 -6.22 27.29 -2.75
C ALA A 282 -7.68 27.70 -2.47
N TYR A 283 -7.90 28.80 -1.73
CA TYR A 283 -9.22 29.34 -1.45
C TYR A 283 -9.98 29.77 -2.72
N ASN A 284 -9.27 30.26 -3.74
CA ASN A 284 -9.86 30.73 -4.99
C ASN A 284 -10.32 29.60 -5.93
N PHE A 285 -9.88 28.35 -5.70
CA PHE A 285 -10.30 27.17 -6.49
C PHE A 285 -11.32 26.30 -5.76
N ASN A 286 -11.62 26.59 -4.49
CA ASN A 286 -12.76 25.99 -3.80
C ASN A 286 -14.06 26.61 -4.35
N SER A 287 -14.49 26.14 -5.53
CA SER A 287 -15.92 26.02 -5.77
C SER A 287 -16.43 25.03 -4.74
N VAL A 288 -16.92 25.56 -3.62
CA VAL A 288 -17.56 24.81 -2.55
C VAL A 288 -18.81 24.14 -3.14
N GLU A 289 -18.64 22.97 -3.78
CA GLU A 289 -19.60 21.90 -3.51
C GLU A 289 -19.53 21.73 -2.00
N ALA A 290 -20.64 22.02 -1.31
CA ALA A 290 -20.74 21.92 0.13
C ALA A 290 -19.96 20.69 0.58
N LEU A 291 -18.85 20.90 1.31
CA LEU A 291 -18.11 19.84 2.01
C LEU A 291 -19.18 18.88 2.50
N GLN A 292 -19.15 17.64 2.00
CA GLN A 292 -20.10 16.65 2.49
C GLN A 292 -19.81 16.54 3.99
N ASN A 293 -20.60 17.23 4.80
CA ASN A 293 -20.53 17.24 6.27
C ASN A 293 -20.90 15.86 6.84
N THR A 294 -20.97 14.84 6.00
CA THR A 294 -21.28 13.47 6.38
C THR A 294 -20.03 12.86 6.98
N ILE A 295 -19.97 12.89 8.30
CA ILE A 295 -18.94 12.20 9.07
C ILE A 295 -19.30 10.73 9.35
N TYR A 296 -20.48 10.27 8.92
CA TYR A 296 -21.03 8.95 9.23
C TYR A 296 -21.00 8.02 8.02
N TYR A 297 -20.42 6.85 8.20
CA TYR A 297 -20.29 5.84 7.16
C TYR A 297 -20.69 4.47 7.70
N LYS A 298 -21.15 3.58 6.81
CA LYS A 298 -21.46 2.19 7.15
C LYS A 298 -20.69 1.24 6.25
N ARG A 299 -20.26 0.11 6.81
CA ARG A 299 -19.78 -1.03 6.02
C ARG A 299 -20.99 -1.67 5.34
N THR A 300 -20.84 -2.03 4.07
CA THR A 300 -21.90 -2.65 3.28
C THR A 300 -21.29 -3.71 2.37
N LEU A 301 -21.96 -4.83 2.26
CA LEU A 301 -21.61 -5.89 1.34
C LEU A 301 -22.27 -5.62 -0.01
N VAL A 302 -21.46 -5.58 -1.07
CA VAL A 302 -21.91 -5.41 -2.45
C VAL A 302 -21.60 -6.69 -3.22
N ILE A 303 -22.48 -7.10 -4.13
CA ILE A 303 -22.27 -8.30 -4.94
C ILE A 303 -20.94 -8.18 -5.69
N ALA A 304 -20.10 -9.21 -5.54
CA ALA A 304 -18.79 -9.26 -6.16
C ALA A 304 -18.87 -9.84 -7.57
N ARG A 305 -18.11 -9.27 -8.51
CA ARG A 305 -17.88 -9.91 -9.81
C ARG A 305 -16.82 -11.01 -9.66
N THR A 306 -16.88 -12.01 -10.52
CA THR A 306 -15.92 -13.12 -10.55
C THR A 306 -15.03 -12.98 -11.78
N VAL A 307 -13.72 -13.10 -11.57
CA VAL A 307 -12.73 -13.23 -12.64
C VAL A 307 -11.93 -14.48 -12.35
N GLU A 308 -12.11 -15.51 -13.17
CA GLU A 308 -11.42 -16.78 -13.00
C GLU A 308 -9.94 -16.64 -13.34
N ARG A 309 -9.11 -17.42 -12.65
CA ARG A 309 -7.69 -17.59 -13.00
C ARG A 309 -7.60 -18.46 -14.25
N ASN A 310 -6.70 -18.07 -15.15
CA ASN A 310 -6.38 -18.86 -16.35
C ASN A 310 -5.64 -20.18 -16.04
N LEU A 311 -5.10 -20.35 -14.83
CA LEU A 311 -4.32 -21.52 -14.42
C LEU A 311 -4.68 -21.92 -12.98
N ALA A 312 -4.84 -23.22 -12.75
CA ALA A 312 -4.94 -23.79 -11.41
C ALA A 312 -3.57 -23.71 -10.73
N LEU A 313 -3.49 -23.02 -9.60
CA LEU A 313 -2.28 -22.89 -8.80
C LEU A 313 -2.25 -23.96 -7.71
N PRO A 314 -1.07 -24.53 -7.38
CA PRO A 314 -0.94 -25.40 -6.21
C PRO A 314 -1.30 -24.60 -4.96
N VAL A 315 -2.05 -25.23 -4.05
CA VAL A 315 -2.53 -24.58 -2.84
C VAL A 315 -1.96 -25.28 -1.60
N VAL A 316 -1.27 -24.52 -0.77
CA VAL A 316 -0.72 -24.96 0.52
C VAL A 316 -1.59 -24.40 1.63
N ASN A 317 -2.30 -25.27 2.34
CA ASN A 317 -3.08 -24.91 3.51
C ASN A 317 -2.19 -24.88 4.76
N VAL A 318 -2.23 -23.77 5.47
CA VAL A 318 -1.45 -23.49 6.67
C VAL A 318 -2.39 -23.11 7.81
N GLY A 319 -2.20 -23.70 8.99
CA GLY A 319 -3.08 -23.50 10.14
C GLY A 319 -4.08 -24.64 10.29
N LYS A 320 -5.37 -24.36 10.32
CA LYS A 320 -6.42 -25.37 10.47
C LYS A 320 -6.60 -26.18 9.19
N ALA A 321 -6.57 -27.50 9.31
CA ALA A 321 -6.80 -28.40 8.18
C ALA A 321 -8.21 -28.20 7.58
N VAL A 322 -8.28 -28.18 6.26
CA VAL A 322 -9.51 -28.07 5.46
C VAL A 322 -9.58 -29.30 4.56
N ASN A 323 -10.72 -29.99 4.56
CA ASN A 323 -10.92 -31.21 3.78
C ASN A 323 -11.35 -30.89 2.34
N LEU A 324 -10.40 -30.49 1.50
CA LEU A 324 -10.57 -30.41 0.03
C LEU A 324 -9.49 -31.27 -0.63
N SER A 325 -9.86 -31.97 -1.70
CA SER A 325 -9.03 -33.01 -2.35
C SER A 325 -7.73 -32.48 -2.98
N ASN A 326 -7.68 -31.19 -3.33
CA ASN A 326 -6.58 -30.57 -4.08
C ASN A 326 -5.69 -29.65 -3.22
N LEU A 327 -5.65 -29.85 -1.90
CA LEU A 327 -4.83 -29.06 -0.97
C LEU A 327 -3.71 -29.91 -0.38
N SER A 328 -2.48 -29.40 -0.45
CA SER A 328 -1.41 -29.86 0.45
C SER A 328 -1.54 -29.16 1.80
N TYR A 329 -1.44 -29.90 2.90
CA TYR A 329 -1.42 -29.33 4.24
C TYR A 329 0.01 -29.18 4.76
N CYS A 330 0.29 -28.10 5.48
CA CYS A 330 1.56 -27.84 6.15
C CYS A 330 1.30 -27.19 7.51
N ALA A 331 1.94 -27.69 8.57
CA ALA A 331 1.85 -27.04 9.87
C ALA A 331 2.54 -25.66 9.84
N ILE A 332 2.11 -24.72 10.69
CA ILE A 332 2.69 -23.36 10.73
C ILE A 332 4.21 -23.41 11.00
N SER A 333 4.65 -24.26 11.93
CA SER A 333 6.07 -24.45 12.26
C SER A 333 6.89 -25.05 11.11
N GLU A 334 6.29 -25.99 10.36
CA GLU A 334 6.91 -26.57 9.16
C GLU A 334 7.01 -25.55 8.05
N PHE A 335 5.95 -24.76 7.82
CA PHE A 335 5.93 -23.71 6.81
C PHE A 335 7.02 -22.66 7.08
N GLN A 336 7.19 -22.27 8.35
CA GLN A 336 8.22 -21.32 8.81
C GLN A 336 9.66 -21.82 8.62
N SER A 337 9.87 -23.14 8.59
CA SER A 337 11.19 -23.76 8.42
C SER A 337 11.45 -24.25 6.99
N SER A 338 10.43 -24.26 6.13
CA SER A 338 10.52 -24.72 4.75
C SER A 338 11.21 -23.70 3.83
N ALA A 339 12.08 -24.20 2.94
CA ALA A 339 12.53 -23.42 1.80
C ALA A 339 11.40 -23.38 0.76
N LEU A 340 10.76 -22.22 0.62
CA LEU A 340 9.71 -22.04 -0.38
C LEU A 340 10.34 -22.02 -1.78
N GLU A 341 9.92 -22.96 -2.65
CA GLU A 341 10.42 -23.03 -4.03
C GLU A 341 9.88 -21.87 -4.88
N ASN A 342 10.60 -21.51 -5.94
CA ASN A 342 10.28 -20.42 -6.89
C ASN A 342 9.06 -20.68 -7.82
N GLN A 343 8.03 -21.35 -7.33
CA GLN A 343 6.78 -21.59 -8.08
C GLN A 343 5.62 -20.78 -7.51
N THR A 344 4.82 -20.19 -8.40
CA THR A 344 3.61 -19.44 -8.02
C THR A 344 2.59 -20.38 -7.39
N ARG A 345 2.22 -20.10 -6.14
CA ARG A 345 1.30 -20.94 -5.34
C ARG A 345 0.33 -20.10 -4.52
N ILE A 346 -0.79 -20.67 -4.12
CA ILE A 346 -1.69 -20.06 -3.14
C ILE A 346 -1.29 -20.56 -1.75
N ILE A 347 -1.07 -19.64 -0.83
CA ILE A 347 -0.94 -19.93 0.59
C ILE A 347 -2.29 -19.65 1.23
N LEU A 348 -3.00 -20.70 1.61
CA LEU A 348 -4.28 -20.62 2.31
C LEU A 348 -4.00 -20.65 3.81
N PHE A 349 -4.00 -19.49 4.47
CA PHE A 349 -3.97 -19.43 5.93
C PHE A 349 -5.39 -19.55 6.49
N HIS A 350 -5.65 -20.63 7.22
CA HIS A 350 -6.91 -20.84 7.92
C HIS A 350 -6.67 -20.76 9.44
N PRO A 351 -7.01 -19.65 10.13
CA PRO A 351 -6.81 -19.56 11.57
C PRO A 351 -7.68 -20.59 12.32
N TYR A 352 -7.23 -21.01 13.51
CA TYR A 352 -7.99 -21.91 14.37
C TYR A 352 -9.15 -21.21 15.06
N SER A 353 -8.92 -19.96 15.46
CA SER A 353 -9.79 -19.11 16.25
C SER A 353 -9.51 -17.62 15.96
N SER A 354 -9.93 -16.72 16.85
CA SER A 354 -9.52 -15.30 16.83
C SER A 354 -8.58 -15.00 18.01
N SER A 355 -7.64 -15.90 18.29
CA SER A 355 -6.67 -15.79 19.38
C SER A 355 -5.51 -14.87 19.02
N ILE A 356 -4.74 -14.48 20.05
CA ILE A 356 -3.49 -13.73 19.86
C ILE A 356 -2.46 -14.58 19.13
N ASP A 357 -2.37 -15.88 19.43
CA ASP A 357 -1.42 -16.79 18.79
C ASP A 357 -1.70 -16.97 17.30
N ASP A 358 -2.97 -17.07 16.90
CA ASP A 358 -3.34 -17.09 15.48
C ASP A 358 -2.96 -15.77 14.78
N ALA A 359 -3.16 -14.62 15.45
CA ALA A 359 -2.80 -13.32 14.91
C ALA A 359 -1.28 -13.17 14.71
N LEU A 360 -0.49 -13.61 15.70
CA LEU A 360 0.97 -13.64 15.61
C LEU A 360 1.45 -14.61 14.52
N SER A 361 0.77 -15.75 14.35
CA SER A 361 1.07 -16.70 13.29
C SER A 361 0.90 -16.08 11.91
N LEU A 362 -0.18 -15.31 11.70
CA LEU A 362 -0.39 -14.56 10.46
C LEU A 362 0.73 -13.52 10.24
N ILE A 363 1.14 -12.79 11.29
CA ILE A 363 2.26 -11.84 11.21
C ILE A 363 3.55 -12.56 10.79
N SER A 364 3.85 -13.71 11.38
CA SER A 364 5.02 -14.50 11.01
C SER A 364 4.98 -14.98 9.56
N ILE A 365 3.82 -15.45 9.08
CA ILE A 365 3.60 -15.83 7.68
C ILE A 365 3.79 -14.63 6.76
N TRP A 366 3.26 -13.46 7.14
CA TRP A 366 3.39 -12.22 6.37
C TRP A 366 4.86 -11.84 6.17
N LYS A 367 5.66 -11.84 7.25
CA LYS A 367 7.10 -11.54 7.22
C LYS A 367 7.89 -12.52 6.36
N LEU A 368 7.54 -13.81 6.39
CA LEU A 368 8.19 -14.82 5.57
C LEU A 368 7.90 -14.60 4.07
N LEU A 369 6.65 -14.27 3.76
CA LEU A 369 6.19 -14.07 2.40
C LEU A 369 6.65 -12.74 1.79
N GLU A 370 6.90 -11.71 2.59
CA GLU A 370 7.43 -10.42 2.12
C GLU A 370 8.71 -10.54 1.28
N VAL A 371 9.57 -11.49 1.63
CA VAL A 371 10.84 -11.73 0.93
C VAL A 371 10.64 -12.51 -0.40
N GLN A 372 9.43 -13.03 -0.63
CA GLN A 372 9.10 -13.88 -1.78
C GLN A 372 8.30 -13.09 -2.83
N ARG A 373 8.29 -13.56 -4.09
CA ARG A 373 7.56 -12.88 -5.20
C ARG A 373 6.48 -13.71 -5.87
N HIS A 374 6.39 -15.00 -5.55
CA HIS A 374 5.56 -15.97 -6.26
C HIS A 374 4.50 -16.62 -5.36
N PHE A 375 3.66 -15.81 -4.73
CA PHE A 375 2.55 -16.34 -3.92
C PHE A 375 1.30 -15.48 -4.01
N PHE A 376 0.19 -16.09 -3.60
CA PHE A 376 -1.06 -15.41 -3.28
C PHE A 376 -1.54 -15.86 -1.90
N LEU A 377 -1.62 -14.94 -0.94
CA LEU A 377 -2.04 -15.24 0.42
C LEU A 377 -3.56 -15.12 0.55
N ILE A 378 -4.24 -16.20 0.91
CA ILE A 378 -5.67 -16.19 1.21
C ILE A 378 -5.84 -16.45 2.70
N ILE A 379 -6.47 -15.53 3.42
CA ILE A 379 -6.86 -15.71 4.81
C ILE A 379 -8.33 -16.14 4.81
N ALA A 380 -8.62 -17.38 5.19
CA ALA A 380 -9.95 -17.96 5.10
C ALA A 380 -10.57 -18.25 6.47
N CYS A 381 -11.76 -17.73 6.73
CA CYS A 381 -12.50 -17.95 7.98
C CYS A 381 -13.89 -18.50 7.69
N ARG A 382 -14.22 -19.65 8.29
CA ARG A 382 -15.56 -20.25 8.16
C ARG A 382 -16.58 -19.49 9.01
N GLY A 383 -17.54 -18.83 8.38
CA GLY A 383 -18.66 -18.16 9.04
C GLY A 383 -19.61 -17.51 8.04
N ASN A 384 -20.70 -16.93 8.54
CA ASN A 384 -21.75 -16.30 7.73
C ASN A 384 -21.80 -14.78 8.01
N GLY A 385 -21.49 -13.94 7.01
CA GLY A 385 -21.66 -12.48 7.10
C GLY A 385 -20.38 -11.69 7.43
N THR A 386 -20.52 -10.45 7.94
CA THR A 386 -19.42 -9.46 8.11
C THR A 386 -18.52 -9.68 9.34
N SER A 387 -18.79 -10.72 10.12
CA SER A 387 -17.95 -11.12 11.25
C SER A 387 -16.55 -11.48 10.75
N TYR A 388 -15.54 -11.37 11.62
CA TYR A 388 -14.09 -11.41 11.31
C TYR A 388 -13.45 -10.05 10.97
N THR A 389 -13.99 -8.98 11.54
CA THR A 389 -13.39 -7.64 11.39
C THR A 389 -11.94 -7.62 11.88
N GLU A 390 -11.60 -8.38 12.92
CA GLU A 390 -10.23 -8.53 13.43
C GLU A 390 -9.23 -8.98 12.36
N TRP A 391 -9.63 -9.91 11.48
CA TRP A 391 -8.77 -10.44 10.42
C TRP A 391 -8.64 -9.45 9.28
N THR A 392 -9.74 -8.83 8.84
CA THR A 392 -9.68 -7.79 7.81
C THR A 392 -8.87 -6.59 8.27
N ALA A 393 -9.01 -6.19 9.53
CA ALA A 393 -8.25 -5.12 10.16
C ALA A 393 -6.76 -5.45 10.22
N LEU A 394 -6.41 -6.64 10.69
CA LEU A 394 -5.02 -7.10 10.75
C LEU A 394 -4.39 -7.14 9.36
N CYS A 395 -5.07 -7.70 8.36
CA CYS A 395 -4.56 -7.76 6.99
C CYS A 395 -4.31 -6.37 6.41
N ARG A 396 -5.25 -5.42 6.60
CA ARG A 396 -5.09 -4.04 6.13
C ARG A 396 -3.93 -3.32 6.81
N THR A 397 -3.77 -3.53 8.12
CA THR A 397 -2.63 -2.98 8.87
C THR A 397 -1.31 -3.55 8.37
N LEU A 398 -1.18 -4.87 8.24
CA LEU A 398 0.06 -5.49 7.75
C LEU A 398 0.37 -5.08 6.31
N ALA A 399 -0.64 -4.96 5.45
CA ALA A 399 -0.47 -4.46 4.09
C ALA A 399 -0.06 -2.99 4.02
N SER A 400 -0.44 -2.18 5.01
CA SER A 400 -0.03 -0.77 5.11
C SER A 400 1.42 -0.60 5.58
N GLU A 401 1.95 -1.59 6.29
CA GLU A 401 3.37 -1.67 6.65
C GLU A 401 4.18 -2.23 5.49
N HIS A 402 3.85 -3.46 5.06
CA HIS A 402 4.53 -4.17 3.97
C HIS A 402 3.50 -4.80 3.01
N PRO A 403 3.32 -4.25 1.80
CA PRO A 403 2.31 -4.72 0.85
C PRO A 403 2.56 -6.15 0.35
N LEU A 404 1.55 -7.01 0.45
CA LEU A 404 1.54 -8.36 -0.14
C LEU A 404 0.32 -8.59 -1.03
N ARG A 405 0.40 -9.52 -1.99
CA ARG A 405 -0.79 -10.00 -2.71
C ARG A 405 -1.60 -10.90 -1.77
N TYR A 406 -2.61 -10.32 -1.11
CA TYR A 406 -3.47 -11.04 -0.19
C TYR A 406 -4.95 -10.93 -0.58
N LYS A 407 -5.79 -11.79 0.00
CA LYS A 407 -7.24 -11.67 0.02
C LYS A 407 -7.76 -12.24 1.33
N PHE A 408 -8.77 -11.60 1.91
CA PHE A 408 -9.53 -12.18 3.01
C PHE A 408 -10.82 -12.82 2.48
N VAL A 409 -11.18 -13.98 3.00
CA VAL A 409 -12.37 -14.73 2.61
C VAL A 409 -13.10 -15.23 3.85
N SER A 410 -14.36 -14.81 4.01
CA SER A 410 -15.29 -15.49 4.90
C SER A 410 -16.24 -16.36 4.08
N TYR A 411 -16.38 -17.63 4.46
CA TYR A 411 -17.13 -18.61 3.68
C TYR A 411 -18.12 -19.41 4.52
N SER A 412 -19.28 -19.76 3.93
CA SER A 412 -20.35 -20.49 4.63
C SER A 412 -20.19 -22.02 4.50
N ASN A 413 -19.86 -22.50 3.30
CA ASN A 413 -19.66 -23.91 2.99
C ASN A 413 -18.31 -24.14 2.26
N LEU A 414 -17.85 -25.40 2.20
CA LEU A 414 -16.53 -25.69 1.61
C LEU A 414 -16.48 -25.46 0.09
N GLN A 415 -17.61 -25.57 -0.61
CA GLN A 415 -17.70 -25.29 -2.04
C GLN A 415 -17.43 -23.81 -2.35
N ASP A 416 -17.90 -22.89 -1.49
CA ASP A 416 -17.59 -21.45 -1.60
C ASP A 416 -16.08 -21.20 -1.55
N LEU A 417 -15.39 -21.86 -0.60
CA LEU A 417 -13.95 -21.72 -0.46
C LEU A 417 -13.22 -22.31 -1.67
N GLU A 418 -13.62 -23.49 -2.12
CA GLU A 418 -13.05 -24.14 -3.31
C GLU A 418 -13.20 -23.27 -4.58
N ALA A 419 -14.37 -22.66 -4.78
CA ALA A 419 -14.60 -21.71 -5.86
C ALA A 419 -13.69 -20.47 -5.74
N GLU A 420 -13.52 -19.93 -4.53
CA GLU A 420 -12.70 -18.74 -4.28
C GLU A 420 -11.21 -18.97 -4.58
N LEU A 421 -10.71 -20.21 -4.40
CA LEU A 421 -9.35 -20.60 -4.80
C LEU A 421 -9.12 -20.48 -6.32
N SER A 422 -10.19 -20.37 -7.12
CA SER A 422 -10.13 -20.21 -8.57
C SER A 422 -10.20 -18.74 -9.03
N TYR A 423 -10.52 -17.77 -8.17
CA TYR A 423 -10.71 -16.37 -8.57
C TYR A 423 -9.48 -15.48 -8.38
N ASN A 424 -9.09 -14.74 -9.43
CA ASN A 424 -7.82 -14.02 -9.53
C ASN A 424 -7.75 -12.69 -8.78
N ASP A 425 -8.87 -12.13 -8.34
CA ASP A 425 -8.86 -10.83 -7.66
C ASP A 425 -8.05 -10.88 -6.36
N THR A 426 -7.42 -9.75 -6.04
CA THR A 426 -6.54 -9.57 -4.88
C THR A 426 -6.91 -8.28 -4.16
N TYR A 427 -6.43 -8.09 -2.93
CA TYR A 427 -6.70 -6.92 -2.09
C TYR A 427 -8.18 -6.74 -1.70
N GLU A 428 -8.97 -7.81 -1.80
CA GLU A 428 -10.39 -7.80 -1.48
C GLU A 428 -10.67 -8.48 -0.13
N CYS A 429 -11.76 -8.04 0.50
CA CYS A 429 -12.37 -8.73 1.65
C CYS A 429 -13.70 -9.32 1.19
N VAL A 430 -13.69 -10.62 0.96
CA VAL A 430 -14.76 -11.39 0.35
C VAL A 430 -15.58 -12.06 1.45
N PHE A 431 -16.89 -11.99 1.31
CA PHE A 431 -17.84 -12.59 2.24
C PHE A 431 -18.87 -13.40 1.45
N TYR A 432 -18.96 -14.69 1.72
CA TYR A 432 -20.02 -15.54 1.18
C TYR A 432 -21.20 -15.60 2.14
N LYS A 433 -22.39 -15.42 1.57
CA LYS A 433 -23.66 -15.61 2.27
C LYS A 433 -24.62 -16.31 1.32
N ASP A 434 -25.16 -17.45 1.74
CA ASP A 434 -26.08 -18.28 0.95
C ASP A 434 -25.50 -18.60 -0.44
N SER A 435 -24.21 -18.98 -0.48
CA SER A 435 -23.41 -19.25 -1.69
C SER A 435 -23.31 -18.08 -2.68
N ARG A 436 -23.61 -16.85 -2.23
CA ARG A 436 -23.39 -15.63 -3.01
C ARG A 436 -22.16 -14.89 -2.50
N ARG A 437 -21.33 -14.45 -3.44
CA ARG A 437 -20.07 -13.75 -3.19
C ARG A 437 -20.30 -12.24 -3.08
N TYR A 438 -19.85 -11.66 -1.97
CA TYR A 438 -19.89 -10.22 -1.73
C TYR A 438 -18.50 -9.67 -1.43
N VAL A 439 -18.29 -8.41 -1.74
CA VAL A 439 -17.13 -7.62 -1.31
C VAL A 439 -17.56 -6.51 -0.37
N GLU A 440 -16.73 -6.23 0.62
CA GLU A 440 -16.97 -5.14 1.56
C GLU A 440 -16.65 -3.78 0.93
N ARG A 441 -17.56 -2.82 1.12
CA ARG A 441 -17.41 -1.42 0.74
C ARG A 441 -17.86 -0.52 1.89
N LEU A 442 -17.36 0.71 1.88
CA LEU A 442 -17.76 1.76 2.81
C LEU A 442 -18.66 2.75 2.08
N VAL A 443 -19.80 3.09 2.67
CA VAL A 443 -20.78 4.00 2.05
C VAL A 443 -21.19 5.06 3.07
N ALA A 444 -21.30 6.31 2.62
CA ALA A 444 -21.85 7.40 3.43
C ALA A 444 -23.27 7.06 3.89
N THR A 445 -23.61 7.42 5.13
CA THR A 445 -24.92 7.14 5.71
C THR A 445 -25.42 8.31 6.55
N THR A 446 -26.73 8.40 6.72
CA THR A 446 -27.37 9.38 7.60
C THR A 446 -28.16 8.62 8.67
N PRO A 447 -27.54 8.36 9.84
CA PRO A 447 -28.20 7.66 10.94
C PRO A 447 -29.50 8.35 11.34
N LYS A 448 -30.57 7.58 11.55
CA LYS A 448 -31.84 8.16 12.01
C LYS A 448 -31.71 8.54 13.47
N LYS A 449 -31.97 9.81 13.79
CA LYS A 449 -32.03 10.28 15.18
C LYS A 449 -33.15 9.57 15.92
N THR A 450 -32.87 9.15 17.15
CA THR A 450 -33.84 8.59 18.08
C THR A 450 -34.13 9.61 19.18
N SER A 451 -35.31 9.53 19.81
CA SER A 451 -35.64 10.37 20.96
C SER A 451 -34.60 10.16 22.06
N TYR A 452 -33.90 11.24 22.41
CA TYR A 452 -32.90 11.21 23.46
C TYR A 452 -33.59 11.16 24.83
N LEU A 453 -33.29 10.13 25.61
CA LEU A 453 -33.64 10.03 27.02
C LEU A 453 -32.33 9.79 27.77
N ALA A 454 -31.98 10.72 28.67
CA ALA A 454 -30.80 10.56 29.52
C ALA A 454 -30.93 9.24 30.30
N PRO A 455 -29.89 8.36 30.28
CA PRO A 455 -29.96 7.11 31.03
C PRO A 455 -30.02 7.39 32.52
N LYS A 456 -30.90 6.70 33.27
CA LYS A 456 -30.95 6.89 34.73
C LYS A 456 -29.70 6.30 35.36
N HIS A 457 -29.26 5.14 34.86
CA HIS A 457 -28.04 4.49 35.31
C HIS A 457 -27.13 4.08 34.14
N LEU A 458 -25.95 4.71 34.06
CA LEU A 458 -24.91 4.45 33.08
C LEU A 458 -23.78 3.61 33.70
N LEU A 459 -23.44 2.47 33.08
CA LEU A 459 -22.17 1.78 33.30
C LEU A 459 -21.17 2.19 32.24
N ILE A 460 -19.99 2.67 32.60
CA ILE A 460 -18.94 3.03 31.63
C ILE A 460 -17.56 2.52 32.02
N THR A 461 -16.93 1.75 31.13
CA THR A 461 -15.51 1.37 31.29
C THR A 461 -14.60 2.39 30.63
N GLY A 462 -13.47 2.69 31.28
CA GLY A 462 -12.58 3.75 30.79
C GLY A 462 -13.23 5.14 30.86
N GLY A 463 -14.23 5.32 31.73
CA GLY A 463 -14.93 6.60 31.93
C GLY A 463 -14.03 7.71 32.44
N THR A 464 -12.91 7.36 33.06
CA THR A 464 -11.86 8.30 33.49
C THR A 464 -10.99 8.80 32.32
N GLY A 465 -11.06 8.18 31.14
CA GLY A 465 -10.32 8.60 29.94
C GLY A 465 -11.02 9.71 29.15
N GLY A 466 -10.29 10.40 28.28
CA GLY A 466 -10.79 11.57 27.54
C GLY A 466 -12.14 11.36 26.84
N ILE A 467 -12.30 10.28 26.08
CA ILE A 467 -13.56 9.96 25.37
C ILE A 467 -14.67 9.64 26.37
N GLY A 468 -14.39 8.81 27.38
CA GLY A 468 -15.37 8.40 28.38
C GLY A 468 -15.97 9.60 29.13
N ARG A 469 -15.13 10.55 29.54
CA ARG A 469 -15.58 11.80 30.19
C ARG A 469 -16.49 12.63 29.30
N MET A 470 -16.17 12.75 28.01
CA MET A 470 -17.02 13.48 27.06
C MET A 470 -18.38 12.79 26.89
N ILE A 471 -18.41 11.45 26.88
CA ILE A 471 -19.66 10.68 26.82
C ILE A 471 -20.50 10.91 28.08
N ILE A 472 -19.90 10.85 29.28
CA ILE A 472 -20.62 11.10 30.54
C ILE A 472 -21.24 12.50 30.54
N ARG A 473 -20.48 13.52 30.15
CA ARG A 473 -20.98 14.91 30.03
C ARG A 473 -22.09 15.08 29.01
N PHE A 474 -21.98 14.37 27.89
CA PHE A 474 -23.00 14.45 26.84
C PHE A 474 -24.30 13.73 27.25
N LEU A 475 -24.19 12.63 27.99
CA LEU A 475 -25.33 11.82 28.41
C LEU A 475 -26.03 12.34 29.68
N SER A 476 -25.36 13.14 30.52
CA SER A 476 -25.85 13.64 31.83
C SER A 476 -26.75 12.64 32.59
N PRO A 477 -26.25 11.43 32.91
CA PRO A 477 -27.03 10.41 33.62
C PRO A 477 -27.30 10.79 35.08
N SER A 478 -28.36 10.23 35.68
CA SER A 478 -28.64 10.43 37.11
C SER A 478 -27.65 9.70 38.03
N LYS A 479 -27.24 8.49 37.63
CA LYS A 479 -26.21 7.66 38.28
C LYS A 479 -25.21 7.17 37.22
N THR A 480 -23.91 7.31 37.49
CA THR A 480 -22.82 6.74 36.69
C THR A 480 -21.97 5.81 37.53
N THR A 481 -21.78 4.58 37.06
CA THR A 481 -20.77 3.65 37.60
C THR A 481 -19.60 3.62 36.61
N ILE A 482 -18.47 4.20 37.02
CA ILE A 482 -17.24 4.27 36.23
C ILE A 482 -16.32 3.12 36.63
N ILE A 483 -16.00 2.26 35.65
CA ILE A 483 -15.04 1.17 35.83
C ILE A 483 -13.66 1.64 35.37
N THR A 484 -12.67 1.57 36.26
CA THR A 484 -11.27 1.98 36.02
C THR A 484 -10.27 1.00 36.61
N ARG A 485 -9.01 1.03 36.14
CA ARG A 485 -7.91 0.18 36.65
C ARG A 485 -7.25 0.72 37.93
N SER A 486 -7.36 2.02 38.15
CA SER A 486 -6.75 2.74 39.27
C SER A 486 -7.67 3.92 39.59
N ILE A 487 -8.09 4.03 40.84
CA ILE A 487 -8.86 5.18 41.35
C ILE A 487 -7.93 6.36 41.65
N LYS A 488 -6.65 6.10 41.95
CA LYS A 488 -5.67 7.10 42.39
C LYS A 488 -5.39 8.20 41.36
N ASP A 489 -5.54 7.88 40.07
CA ASP A 489 -5.26 8.81 38.96
C ASP A 489 -6.48 9.65 38.55
N TYR A 490 -7.60 9.51 39.27
CA TYR A 490 -8.80 10.28 38.98
C TYR A 490 -8.72 11.68 39.62
N SER A 491 -8.46 12.70 38.80
CA SER A 491 -8.72 14.09 39.21
C SER A 491 -10.22 14.25 39.45
N HIS A 492 -10.62 14.72 40.63
CA HIS A 492 -12.02 15.01 41.00
C HIS A 492 -12.68 15.96 40.00
N GLU A 493 -13.18 15.41 38.89
CA GLU A 493 -13.95 16.14 37.91
C GLU A 493 -15.43 16.04 38.31
N THR A 494 -16.08 17.19 38.37
CA THR A 494 -17.48 17.28 38.76
C THR A 494 -18.35 16.93 37.56
N PHE A 495 -19.12 15.85 37.68
CA PHE A 495 -20.18 15.50 36.75
C PHE A 495 -21.54 15.82 37.37
N GLU A 496 -22.55 16.04 36.54
CA GLU A 496 -23.94 16.06 37.01
C GLU A 496 -24.36 14.63 37.40
N GLY A 497 -25.03 14.49 38.54
CA GLY A 497 -25.51 13.19 39.05
C GLY A 497 -24.55 12.47 40.01
N PHE A 498 -24.97 11.31 40.48
CA PHE A 498 -24.17 10.47 41.38
C PHE A 498 -23.12 9.70 40.60
N VAL A 499 -21.86 9.76 41.01
CA VAL A 499 -20.76 9.05 40.37
C VAL A 499 -20.12 8.08 41.35
N GLU A 500 -20.10 6.81 40.97
CA GLU A 500 -19.46 5.73 41.69
C GLU A 500 -18.23 5.26 40.90
N LEU A 501 -17.07 5.21 41.54
CA LEU A 501 -15.84 4.69 40.95
C LEU A 501 -15.62 3.26 41.46
N VAL A 502 -15.47 2.32 40.54
CA VAL A 502 -15.17 0.92 40.84
C VAL A 502 -13.83 0.56 40.22
N GLU A 503 -12.89 0.19 41.07
CA GLU A 503 -11.61 -0.37 40.63
C GLU A 503 -11.84 -1.82 40.21
N TRP A 504 -11.50 -2.14 38.97
CA TRP A 504 -11.77 -3.45 38.40
C TRP A 504 -10.60 -3.89 37.53
N ASP A 505 -9.95 -4.98 37.94
CA ASP A 505 -9.13 -5.76 37.03
C ASP A 505 -10.01 -6.82 36.38
N SER A 506 -10.13 -6.72 35.07
CA SER A 506 -10.91 -7.57 34.15
C SER A 506 -10.76 -9.09 34.31
N LEU A 507 -9.86 -9.56 35.17
CA LEU A 507 -9.50 -10.97 35.34
C LEU A 507 -9.95 -11.61 36.66
N THR A 508 -10.31 -10.85 37.70
CA THR A 508 -10.41 -11.43 39.07
C THR A 508 -11.59 -10.97 39.93
N SER A 509 -12.35 -9.95 39.53
CA SER A 509 -13.45 -9.41 40.33
C SER A 509 -14.77 -9.38 39.57
N ASP A 510 -15.88 -9.63 40.28
CA ASP A 510 -17.22 -9.49 39.71
C ASP A 510 -17.60 -8.01 39.60
N LEU A 511 -18.16 -7.61 38.45
CA LEU A 511 -18.75 -6.29 38.30
C LEU A 511 -20.00 -6.17 39.20
N PRO A 512 -20.30 -4.97 39.75
CA PRO A 512 -21.48 -4.76 40.58
C PRO A 512 -22.74 -5.27 39.89
N LYS A 513 -23.54 -6.02 40.65
CA LYS A 513 -24.71 -6.73 40.14
C LYS A 513 -25.96 -5.82 40.05
N GLU A 514 -25.82 -4.64 39.46
CA GLU A 514 -26.90 -3.66 39.30
C GLU A 514 -27.56 -3.73 37.91
N GLN A 515 -28.75 -3.13 37.77
CA GLN A 515 -29.44 -2.98 36.50
C GLN A 515 -29.07 -1.63 35.86
N TYR A 516 -28.47 -1.68 34.67
CA TYR A 516 -28.02 -0.49 33.94
C TYR A 516 -28.96 -0.19 32.77
N ASP A 517 -29.35 1.07 32.58
CA ASP A 517 -30.10 1.48 31.39
C ASP A 517 -29.22 1.44 30.14
N MET A 518 -27.98 1.89 30.30
CA MET A 518 -27.01 2.03 29.22
C MET A 518 -25.63 1.57 29.68
N VAL A 519 -24.92 0.88 28.78
CA VAL A 519 -23.55 0.42 29.02
C VAL A 519 -22.66 0.99 27.92
N VAL A 520 -21.53 1.58 28.27
CA VAL A 520 -20.56 2.13 27.34
C VAL A 520 -19.19 1.51 27.62
N HIS A 521 -18.62 0.82 26.63
CA HIS A 521 -17.28 0.24 26.74
C HIS A 521 -16.26 1.13 26.03
N CYS A 522 -15.51 1.92 26.79
CA CYS A 522 -14.42 2.78 26.29
C CYS A 522 -13.04 2.39 26.80
N ALA A 523 -12.92 1.34 27.63
CA ALA A 523 -11.64 0.87 28.09
C ALA A 523 -10.73 0.48 26.91
N GLY A 524 -9.50 0.99 26.93
CA GLY A 524 -8.53 0.72 25.90
C GLY A 524 -7.12 1.08 26.34
N ALA A 525 -6.17 0.31 25.83
CA ALA A 525 -4.75 0.61 25.86
C ALA A 525 -4.24 0.75 24.43
N VAL A 526 -3.07 1.35 24.28
CA VAL A 526 -2.34 1.45 23.02
C VAL A 526 -0.91 1.02 23.29
N GLU A 527 -0.42 0.09 22.49
CA GLU A 527 0.97 -0.35 22.48
C GLU A 527 1.40 -0.46 21.03
N ASN A 528 1.99 0.61 20.49
CA ASN A 528 2.36 0.66 19.08
C ASN A 528 3.66 -0.11 18.84
N ALA A 529 3.68 -0.93 17.81
CA ALA A 529 4.88 -1.60 17.30
C ALA A 529 4.65 -1.97 15.83
N LEU A 530 5.70 -1.92 15.02
CA LEU A 530 5.68 -2.53 13.68
C LEU A 530 5.68 -4.05 13.81
N MET A 531 5.30 -4.75 12.73
CA MET A 531 5.18 -6.20 12.70
C MET A 531 6.49 -6.93 13.08
N GLU A 532 7.66 -6.32 12.88
CA GLU A 532 8.96 -6.90 13.24
C GLU A 532 9.14 -7.01 14.74
N SER A 533 8.54 -6.10 15.50
CA SER A 533 8.66 -6.00 16.96
C SER A 533 7.34 -6.35 17.67
N MET A 534 6.31 -6.79 16.95
CA MET A 534 5.03 -7.15 17.53
C MET A 534 5.12 -8.51 18.24
N ASP A 535 4.63 -8.59 19.47
CA ASP A 535 4.73 -9.78 20.31
C ASP A 535 3.44 -10.03 21.12
N TYR A 536 3.39 -11.18 21.80
CA TYR A 536 2.23 -11.59 22.59
C TYR A 536 1.89 -10.59 23.70
N SER A 537 2.89 -10.07 24.41
CA SER A 537 2.68 -9.15 25.53
C SER A 537 1.99 -7.86 25.07
N LYS A 538 2.42 -7.31 23.92
CA LYS A 538 1.82 -6.12 23.30
C LYS A 538 0.40 -6.37 22.78
N PHE A 539 0.11 -7.57 22.28
CA PHE A 539 -1.25 -7.94 21.93
C PHE A 539 -2.13 -8.09 23.16
N GLU A 540 -1.65 -8.81 24.16
CA GLU A 540 -2.36 -9.12 25.41
C GLU A 540 -2.72 -7.84 26.17
N SER A 541 -1.79 -6.89 26.29
CA SER A 541 -2.04 -5.61 26.96
C SER A 541 -3.23 -4.84 26.36
N VAL A 542 -3.36 -4.85 25.02
CA VAL A 542 -4.44 -4.17 24.29
C VAL A 542 -5.74 -4.99 24.30
N CYS A 543 -5.65 -6.29 24.03
CA CYS A 543 -6.79 -7.21 24.00
C CYS A 543 -7.43 -7.42 25.38
N LYS A 544 -6.65 -7.37 26.47
CA LYS A 544 -7.17 -7.48 27.84
C LYS A 544 -8.18 -6.36 28.13
N ALA A 545 -7.78 -5.11 27.93
CA ALA A 545 -8.64 -3.96 28.20
C ALA A 545 -9.86 -3.89 27.28
N LYS A 546 -9.67 -4.20 25.99
CA LYS A 546 -10.71 -4.08 24.96
C LYS A 546 -11.61 -5.32 24.91
N CYS A 547 -11.05 -6.48 24.60
CA CYS A 547 -11.82 -7.67 24.24
C CYS A 547 -12.26 -8.45 25.48
N ARG A 548 -11.36 -8.75 26.42
CA ARG A 548 -11.72 -9.49 27.65
C ARG A 548 -12.67 -8.69 28.53
N GLY A 549 -12.40 -7.39 28.68
CA GLY A 549 -13.31 -6.46 29.37
C GLY A 549 -14.72 -6.50 28.78
N LEU A 550 -14.85 -6.39 27.45
CA LEU A 550 -16.16 -6.47 26.77
C LEU A 550 -16.85 -7.82 26.96
N ALA A 551 -16.11 -8.93 26.88
CA ALA A 551 -16.65 -10.27 27.06
C ALA A 551 -17.31 -10.43 28.44
N LYS A 552 -16.63 -9.95 29.50
CA LYS A 552 -17.17 -10.02 30.86
C LYS A 552 -18.36 -9.08 31.08
N ILE A 553 -18.37 -7.91 30.43
CA ILE A 553 -19.56 -7.04 30.41
C ILE A 553 -20.75 -7.78 29.80
N PHE A 554 -20.57 -8.41 28.63
CA PHE A 554 -21.64 -9.18 27.99
C PHE A 554 -22.18 -10.28 28.89
N GLU A 555 -21.32 -11.01 29.60
CA GLU A 555 -21.73 -12.02 30.59
C GLU A 555 -22.61 -11.42 31.69
N VAL A 556 -22.17 -10.30 32.30
CA VAL A 556 -22.85 -9.67 33.43
C VAL A 556 -24.20 -9.06 33.05
N VAL A 557 -24.32 -8.50 31.84
CA VAL A 557 -25.52 -7.78 31.42
C VAL A 557 -26.51 -8.65 30.65
N LYS A 558 -26.12 -9.88 30.27
CA LYS A 558 -26.94 -10.81 29.49
C LYS A 558 -28.33 -11.04 30.12
N GLU A 559 -28.38 -11.20 31.44
CA GLU A 559 -29.62 -11.46 32.18
C GLU A 559 -30.38 -10.19 32.59
N ARG A 560 -29.76 -9.01 32.45
CA ARG A 560 -30.30 -7.73 32.96
C ARG A 560 -30.88 -6.83 31.88
N SER A 561 -30.67 -7.19 30.62
CA SER A 561 -31.27 -6.57 29.44
C SER A 561 -31.15 -5.03 29.41
N PRO A 562 -29.92 -4.46 29.40
CA PRO A 562 -29.74 -3.03 29.20
C PRO A 562 -30.37 -2.59 27.88
N LYS A 563 -30.96 -1.39 27.85
CA LYS A 563 -31.65 -0.89 26.65
C LYS A 563 -30.67 -0.65 25.49
N LYS A 564 -29.42 -0.30 25.81
CA LYS A 564 -28.39 0.01 24.82
C LYS A 564 -26.99 -0.28 25.34
N ILE A 565 -26.19 -0.97 24.53
CA ILE A 565 -24.76 -1.17 24.79
C ILE A 565 -23.95 -0.49 23.68
N VAL A 566 -23.06 0.43 24.03
CA VAL A 566 -22.19 1.13 23.08
C VAL A 566 -20.76 0.63 23.22
N ILE A 567 -20.12 0.33 22.11
CA ILE A 567 -18.75 -0.18 22.06
C ILE A 567 -17.91 0.83 21.28
N ALA A 568 -16.96 1.46 21.96
CA ALA A 568 -16.02 2.38 21.34
C ALA A 568 -14.89 1.59 20.65
N SER A 569 -15.05 1.43 19.34
CA SER A 569 -14.06 0.88 18.43
C SER A 569 -13.26 2.01 17.78
N SER A 570 -12.48 1.70 16.75
CA SER A 570 -11.67 2.67 16.01
C SER A 570 -11.76 2.43 14.50
N VAL A 571 -11.56 3.50 13.72
CA VAL A 571 -11.35 3.45 12.27
C VAL A 571 -10.18 2.54 11.87
N ALA A 572 -9.22 2.28 12.77
CA ALA A 572 -8.14 1.32 12.54
C ALA A 572 -8.66 -0.10 12.28
N ALA A 573 -9.82 -0.47 12.83
CA ALA A 573 -10.46 -1.75 12.54
C ALA A 573 -11.08 -1.82 11.13
N VAL A 574 -11.22 -0.67 10.46
CA VAL A 574 -11.83 -0.57 9.13
C VAL A 574 -10.76 -0.35 8.07
N PHE A 575 -9.84 0.59 8.28
CA PHE A 575 -8.83 0.94 7.27
C PHE A 575 -7.46 0.30 7.51
N GLY A 576 -7.25 -0.32 8.67
CA GLY A 576 -5.90 -0.63 9.16
C GLY A 576 -5.22 0.61 9.73
N SER A 577 -4.08 0.41 10.40
CA SER A 577 -3.25 1.49 10.93
C SER A 577 -1.82 1.01 11.15
N VAL A 578 -0.86 1.66 10.49
CA VAL A 578 0.57 1.31 10.52
C VAL A 578 1.08 1.28 11.96
N GLY A 579 1.75 0.19 12.34
CA GLY A 579 2.32 0.00 13.67
C GLY A 579 1.29 -0.29 14.77
N GLN A 580 0.05 -0.61 14.39
CA GLN A 580 -1.08 -0.80 15.30
C GLN A 580 -1.82 -2.13 15.04
N ALA A 581 -1.10 -3.19 14.68
CA ALA A 581 -1.70 -4.50 14.35
C ALA A 581 -2.55 -5.06 15.51
N ASN A 582 -2.03 -5.01 16.74
CA ASN A 582 -2.75 -5.39 17.96
C ASN A 582 -4.01 -4.55 18.20
N TYR A 583 -3.94 -3.24 18.01
CA TYR A 583 -5.05 -2.31 18.23
C TYR A 583 -6.14 -2.46 17.17
N ALA A 584 -5.76 -2.57 15.89
CA ALA A 584 -6.67 -2.83 14.78
C ALA A 584 -7.39 -4.18 14.98
N PHE A 585 -6.63 -5.23 15.32
CA PHE A 585 -7.16 -6.56 15.62
C PHE A 585 -8.13 -6.52 16.81
N ALA A 586 -7.76 -5.92 17.94
CA ALA A 586 -8.61 -5.86 19.13
C ALA A 586 -9.93 -5.10 18.90
N ASN A 587 -9.88 -3.97 18.20
CA ASN A 587 -11.08 -3.21 17.83
C ASN A 587 -11.97 -4.00 16.84
N GLY A 588 -11.36 -4.72 15.90
CA GLY A 588 -12.07 -5.64 15.03
C GLY A 588 -12.72 -6.80 15.79
N LEU A 589 -12.02 -7.36 16.78
CA LEU A 589 -12.52 -8.49 17.57
C LEU A 589 -13.73 -8.08 18.41
N MET A 590 -13.68 -6.91 19.05
CA MET A 590 -14.85 -6.34 19.73
C MET A 590 -16.05 -6.18 18.79
N THR A 591 -15.81 -5.80 17.53
CA THR A 591 -16.85 -5.66 16.52
C THR A 591 -17.47 -7.01 16.19
N SER A 592 -16.64 -8.03 15.94
CA SER A 592 -17.11 -9.40 15.71
C SER A 592 -17.82 -10.01 16.92
N MET A 593 -17.40 -9.68 18.14
CA MET A 593 -18.11 -10.09 19.37
C MET A 593 -19.49 -9.46 19.46
N ALA A 594 -19.62 -8.18 19.09
CA ALA A 594 -20.88 -7.46 19.08
C ALA A 594 -21.86 -8.04 18.05
N GLU A 595 -21.38 -8.33 16.83
CA GLU A 595 -22.18 -8.93 15.76
C GLU A 595 -22.68 -10.35 16.09
N LYS A 596 -21.89 -11.12 16.85
CA LYS A 596 -22.27 -12.48 17.30
C LYS A 596 -23.16 -12.48 18.55
N SER A 597 -23.31 -11.34 19.21
CA SER A 597 -24.10 -11.22 20.42
C SER A 597 -25.59 -11.08 20.09
N ALA A 598 -26.46 -11.68 20.91
CA ALA A 598 -27.90 -11.44 20.84
C ALA A 598 -28.32 -10.08 21.46
N LEU A 599 -27.37 -9.37 22.09
CA LEU A 599 -27.62 -8.08 22.75
C LEU A 599 -27.72 -6.95 21.72
N SER A 600 -28.57 -5.96 22.02
CA SER A 600 -28.68 -4.73 21.22
C SER A 600 -27.43 -3.85 21.42
N THR A 601 -26.49 -3.96 20.49
CA THR A 601 -25.21 -3.24 20.51
C THR A 601 -25.13 -2.15 19.45
N GLN A 602 -24.39 -1.09 19.77
CA GLN A 602 -23.97 -0.02 18.87
C GLN A 602 -22.44 0.06 18.90
N VAL A 603 -21.79 -0.42 17.84
CA VAL A 603 -20.35 -0.30 17.62
C VAL A 603 -20.07 1.00 16.86
N ILE A 604 -19.18 1.81 17.40
CA ILE A 604 -18.77 3.07 16.78
C ILE A 604 -17.26 3.02 16.52
N HIS A 605 -16.86 3.05 15.26
CA HIS A 605 -15.47 3.13 14.84
C HIS A 605 -15.04 4.60 14.77
N TRP A 606 -14.44 5.10 15.84
CA TRP A 606 -14.03 6.51 15.93
C TRP A 606 -12.75 6.79 15.14
N GLY A 607 -12.79 7.85 14.35
CA GLY A 607 -11.64 8.57 13.81
C GLY A 607 -10.88 9.34 14.91
N PRO A 608 -9.83 10.09 14.56
CA PRO A 608 -9.09 10.89 15.53
C PRO A 608 -9.95 12.02 16.10
N TRP A 609 -9.92 12.24 17.42
CA TRP A 609 -10.65 13.32 18.09
C TRP A 609 -9.75 14.52 18.37
N GLU A 610 -10.32 15.71 18.22
CA GLU A 610 -9.64 16.97 18.53
C GLU A 610 -9.44 17.11 20.05
N ASN A 611 -8.19 17.31 20.49
CA ASN A 611 -7.83 17.65 21.87
C ASN A 611 -8.35 16.70 22.98
N VAL A 612 -8.71 15.46 22.64
CA VAL A 612 -9.28 14.47 23.57
C VAL A 612 -8.51 13.15 23.52
N GLY A 613 -8.32 12.54 24.70
CA GLY A 613 -7.85 11.16 24.83
C GLY A 613 -6.43 10.94 24.32
N MET A 614 -6.23 9.91 23.50
CA MET A 614 -4.91 9.42 23.03
C MET A 614 -4.14 10.42 22.15
N LEU A 615 -4.79 11.50 21.70
CA LEU A 615 -4.18 12.57 20.92
C LEU A 615 -4.08 13.90 21.70
N GLN A 616 -4.32 13.89 23.01
CA GLN A 616 -4.27 15.08 23.86
C GLN A 616 -2.83 15.40 24.29
N GLY A 617 -2.46 16.69 24.29
CA GLY A 617 -1.15 17.18 24.76
C GLY A 617 -0.15 17.54 23.65
N LYS A 618 0.92 18.25 24.02
CA LYS A 618 1.92 18.81 23.08
C LYS A 618 2.78 17.72 22.41
N HIS A 619 3.00 16.58 23.07
CA HIS A 619 3.81 15.48 22.55
C HIS A 619 3.20 14.76 21.33
N PHE A 620 1.89 14.89 21.12
CA PHE A 620 1.19 14.27 19.99
C PHE A 620 0.99 15.21 18.78
N GLN A 621 1.59 16.42 18.80
CA GLN A 621 1.51 17.35 17.67
C GLN A 621 2.04 16.71 16.37
N LYS A 622 3.19 16.03 16.42
CA LYS A 622 3.76 15.33 15.25
C LYS A 622 2.83 14.25 14.69
N VAL A 623 2.08 13.55 15.55
CA VAL A 623 1.10 12.53 15.13
C VAL A 623 -0.11 13.18 14.47
N ARG A 624 -0.60 14.31 15.00
CA ARG A 624 -1.66 15.11 14.36
C ARG A 624 -1.22 15.66 13.01
N ASP A 625 0.00 16.17 12.91
CA ASP A 625 0.56 16.70 11.67
C ASP A 625 0.69 15.58 10.62
N GLN A 626 1.12 14.38 11.04
CA GLN A 626 1.19 13.20 10.18
C GLN A 626 -0.19 12.76 9.68
N LEU A 627 -1.18 12.67 10.57
CA LEU A 627 -2.58 12.35 10.19
C LEU A 627 -3.14 13.37 9.20
N SER A 628 -2.96 14.67 9.49
CA SER A 628 -3.41 15.77 8.61
C SER A 628 -2.71 15.71 7.25
N SER A 629 -1.41 15.41 7.21
CA SER A 629 -0.67 15.24 5.95
C SER A 629 -1.13 14.03 5.11
N GLY A 630 -1.74 13.04 5.77
CA GLY A 630 -2.39 11.88 5.15
C GLY A 630 -3.85 12.13 4.75
N GLY A 631 -4.36 13.35 4.91
CA GLY A 631 -5.72 13.73 4.55
C GLY A 631 -6.78 13.44 5.60
N TRP A 632 -6.40 13.16 6.85
CA TRP A 632 -7.34 12.96 7.96
C TRP A 632 -7.61 14.27 8.69
N ASP A 633 -8.89 14.60 8.85
CA ASP A 633 -9.33 15.69 9.71
C ASP A 633 -9.73 15.16 11.10
N VAL A 634 -9.63 16.02 12.12
CA VAL A 634 -10.00 15.67 13.49
C VAL A 634 -11.50 15.88 13.74
N LEU A 635 -12.11 14.95 14.48
CA LEU A 635 -13.50 15.02 14.88
C LEU A 635 -13.68 15.97 16.06
N LYS A 636 -14.67 16.86 15.95
CA LYS A 636 -15.17 17.66 17.07
C LYS A 636 -16.05 16.78 17.97
N PRO A 637 -15.81 16.72 19.29
CA PRO A 637 -16.58 15.89 20.21
C PRO A 637 -18.10 16.10 20.14
N SER A 638 -18.55 17.35 20.05
CA SER A 638 -19.97 17.71 20.02
C SER A 638 -20.72 17.18 18.80
N GLU A 639 -20.06 17.12 17.64
CA GLU A 639 -20.62 16.56 16.40
C GLU A 639 -20.58 15.02 16.42
N ALA A 640 -19.46 14.46 16.88
CA ALA A 640 -19.22 13.02 16.92
C ALA A 640 -20.20 12.31 17.85
N LEU A 641 -20.47 12.86 19.04
CA LEU A 641 -21.32 12.24 20.07
C LEU A 641 -22.81 12.15 19.70
N MET A 642 -23.27 12.93 18.73
CA MET A 642 -24.67 12.87 18.25
C MET A 642 -25.07 11.48 17.76
N ILE A 643 -24.09 10.66 17.35
CA ILE A 643 -24.34 9.27 16.93
C ILE A 643 -24.89 8.38 18.05
N LEU A 644 -24.61 8.71 19.32
CA LEU A 644 -25.16 8.00 20.49
C LEU A 644 -26.69 8.09 20.53
N ASN A 645 -27.26 9.12 19.91
CA ASN A 645 -28.70 9.37 19.84
C ASN A 645 -29.27 8.93 18.49
N SER A 646 -28.78 7.81 17.96
CA SER A 646 -29.25 7.24 16.71
C SER A 646 -29.52 5.74 16.81
N ASN A 647 -30.17 5.22 15.77
CA ASN A 647 -30.42 3.79 15.57
C ASN A 647 -29.28 3.04 14.87
N ALA A 648 -28.13 3.68 14.62
CA ALA A 648 -27.01 3.01 13.97
C ALA A 648 -26.43 1.91 14.87
N THR A 649 -26.21 0.72 14.32
CA THR A 649 -25.67 -0.44 15.06
C THR A 649 -24.18 -0.64 14.82
N ASN A 650 -23.70 -0.40 13.60
CA ASN A 650 -22.28 -0.44 13.26
C ASN A 650 -21.98 0.74 12.33
N VAL A 651 -21.25 1.73 12.84
CA VAL A 651 -21.02 3.01 12.16
C VAL A 651 -19.57 3.45 12.31
N VAL A 652 -19.03 3.95 11.21
CA VAL A 652 -17.70 4.55 11.14
C VAL A 652 -17.88 6.06 11.17
N VAL A 653 -17.18 6.72 12.09
CA VAL A 653 -17.28 8.17 12.28
C VAL A 653 -15.91 8.77 12.04
N PHE A 654 -15.73 9.54 10.97
CA PHE A 654 -14.47 10.20 10.63
C PHE A 654 -14.67 11.40 9.70
N ARG A 655 -13.65 12.25 9.57
CA ARG A 655 -13.56 13.30 8.56
C ARG A 655 -12.36 13.09 7.66
#